data_AF-A0A9P8TML3-F1
#
_entry.id   AF-A0A9P8TML3-F1
#
_cell.length_a   1.000
_cell.length_b   1.000
_cell.length_c   1.000
_cell.angle_alpha   90.00
_cell.angle_beta   90.00
_cell.angle_gamma   90.00
#
_symmetry.space_group_name_H-M   'P 1'
#
loop_
_entity.id
_entity.type
_entity.pdbx_description
1 polymer ?
#
loop_
_entity_poly.entity_id
_entity_poly.type
_entity_poly.pdbx_seq_one_letter_code
_entity_poly.pdbx_strand_id
1 'polypeptide(L)'
;MIRSVPKPNARMTKKAAEEFVSSLGKISEIAKPYSVRQPEAFSLDAITKEKATYFIRSLGLKQSAPYLKITDDLLKRSKNPDVLTVPPKPKEWLQKAGWYRYTFHSPPEKVDYPLEDLIVFDVERLYEVSQYPTLATACSTEAWYGWVSKYIADPESTDPEDMIPLNPHNERKVVVGHNVSYDRAMVADGYDLQKMSSNTFYLDTMGVYTQGFPFYKIVGITEKNVFEPFMEPYFKDNEAKNLHRREVKRGLTLKSLAERYTDVVMDKEARNEFKARDKKRVVEKFNILMNYCADDVVATLKLFLYLYPKFNQKITSPSQIVGLRDMGNSKVVVDSLKWKNITFNNNKLEKEATESAKETIKAISESKGMPMKRVPSLTSTTVKNLMDVSFFPAYKPNDSKVDFHEIFNHSRTVLTKGIYSLWFNRTFRPTTPESEKFIKQTLTSHFWSSTKKRITAPPVIPIPMEQECSVILPMVKTLNGVDLKPNEPFWLSVPPPVEFKQIGQPVDQYTRVPSNFSNVSIDLNLAYTQSVAEFQELTTVSPYLIRQNVNHLQAEYLYDLLLCTNELFSHFGIDNYHLLTTYSRSLSFLVPTDQQELAQLALEISQYWVELSIMAQTRKRSTRLTEKYVNDLEERTQILTKGLPMLSYSFVETDWKSFKYSQCLKLKYLQEFLDKGRRRSSSS
;
A
#
# COMPACT_ATOMS: atom_id res chain seq x y z
N MET A 1 -14.71 34.27 -21.03
CA MET A 1 -13.32 34.75 -21.03
C MET A 1 -12.61 34.18 -19.83
N ILE A 2 -11.72 33.22 -20.06
CA ILE A 2 -10.94 32.49 -19.06
C ILE A 2 -9.90 33.46 -18.49
N ARG A 3 -9.98 33.80 -17.20
CA ARG A 3 -8.86 34.40 -16.47
C ARG A 3 -8.07 33.28 -15.80
N SER A 4 -6.80 33.21 -16.15
CA SER A 4 -5.78 32.28 -15.67
C SER A 4 -5.75 32.17 -14.14
N VAL A 5 -5.88 30.95 -13.63
CA VAL A 5 -5.46 30.57 -12.28
C VAL A 5 -3.95 30.80 -12.19
N PRO A 6 -3.41 31.55 -11.20
CA PRO A 6 -1.97 31.68 -11.03
C PRO A 6 -1.39 30.31 -10.64
N LYS A 7 -0.27 29.92 -11.26
CA LYS A 7 0.57 28.82 -10.75
C LYS A 7 0.95 29.15 -9.29
N PRO A 8 1.03 28.17 -8.37
CA PRO A 8 1.62 28.42 -7.06
C PRO A 8 3.09 28.78 -7.28
N ASN A 9 3.44 30.03 -6.99
CA ASN A 9 4.82 30.47 -7.07
C ASN A 9 5.60 29.75 -5.96
N ALA A 10 6.52 28.89 -6.36
CA ALA A 10 7.55 28.31 -5.51
C ALA A 10 8.50 29.42 -5.02
N ARG A 11 8.11 30.08 -3.94
CA ARG A 11 8.91 30.90 -3.01
C ARG A 11 7.92 31.71 -2.18
N MET A 12 7.62 31.25 -0.96
CA MET A 12 7.26 32.19 0.08
C MET A 12 8.45 33.12 0.27
N THR A 13 8.27 34.41 -0.03
CA THR A 13 9.28 35.42 0.27
C THR A 13 9.38 35.55 1.79
N LYS A 14 10.57 35.85 2.31
CA LYS A 14 10.81 36.13 3.74
C LYS A 14 9.75 37.06 4.35
N LYS A 15 9.31 38.06 3.57
CA LYS A 15 8.24 38.99 3.94
C LYS A 15 6.86 38.33 4.11
N ALA A 16 6.51 37.36 3.27
CA ALA A 16 5.26 36.60 3.41
C ALA A 16 5.30 35.66 4.64
N ALA A 17 6.48 35.10 4.96
CA ALA A 17 6.68 34.32 6.19
C ALA A 17 6.62 35.21 7.45
N GLU A 18 7.19 36.41 7.41
CA GLU A 18 7.11 37.40 8.49
C GLU A 18 5.68 37.94 8.70
N GLU A 19 4.95 38.20 7.61
CA GLU A 19 3.53 38.62 7.65
C GLU A 19 2.63 37.50 8.19
N PHE A 20 2.91 36.24 7.85
CA PHE A 20 2.23 35.06 8.35
C PHE A 20 2.47 34.81 9.85
N VAL A 21 3.73 34.96 10.30
CA VAL A 21 4.09 34.91 11.74
C VAL A 21 3.44 36.06 12.51
N SER A 22 3.35 37.24 11.90
CA SER A 22 2.62 38.37 12.49
C SER A 22 1.11 38.12 12.61
N SER A 23 0.51 37.37 11.67
CA SER A 23 -0.90 36.93 11.79
C SER A 23 -1.10 35.83 12.85
N LEU A 24 -0.14 34.93 13.04
CA LEU A 24 -0.18 33.92 14.12
C LEU A 24 -0.12 34.56 15.52
N GLY A 25 0.61 35.66 15.68
CA GLY A 25 0.60 36.46 16.91
C GLY A 25 -0.75 37.10 17.25
N LYS A 26 -1.67 37.19 16.28
CA LYS A 26 -3.08 37.58 16.54
C LYS A 26 -3.96 36.40 16.90
N ILE A 27 -3.60 35.18 16.51
CA ILE A 27 -4.32 33.94 16.87
C ILE A 27 -4.01 33.54 18.32
N SER A 28 -2.81 33.86 18.83
CA SER A 28 -2.46 33.65 20.24
C SER A 28 -3.27 34.48 21.25
N GLU A 29 -3.97 35.54 20.82
CA GLU A 29 -4.91 36.28 21.69
C GLU A 29 -6.29 35.60 21.80
N ILE A 30 -6.61 34.66 20.90
CA ILE A 30 -7.93 33.99 20.85
C ILE A 30 -7.92 32.65 21.61
N ALA A 31 -6.74 32.05 21.84
CA ALA A 31 -6.60 30.83 22.61
C ALA A 31 -6.54 31.15 24.13
N LYS A 32 -7.67 31.02 24.84
CA LYS A 32 -7.67 31.01 26.31
C LYS A 32 -6.74 29.91 26.85
N PRO A 33 -5.97 30.17 27.93
CA PRO A 33 -4.90 29.28 28.34
C PRO A 33 -5.44 28.02 29.01
N TYR A 34 -5.39 26.89 28.31
CA TYR A 34 -5.35 25.58 28.96
C TYR A 34 -3.93 25.36 29.49
N SER A 35 -3.82 25.00 30.76
CA SER A 35 -2.58 24.83 31.50
C SER A 35 -1.65 23.78 30.87
N VAL A 36 -0.69 24.23 30.06
CA VAL A 36 0.43 23.42 29.58
C VAL A 36 1.37 23.17 30.76
N ARG A 37 1.58 21.90 31.15
CA ARG A 37 2.69 21.51 32.04
C ARG A 37 3.99 21.95 31.37
N GLN A 38 4.79 22.79 32.02
CA GLN A 38 6.08 23.24 31.49
C GLN A 38 7.05 22.06 31.36
N PRO A 39 7.57 21.75 30.15
CA PRO A 39 8.72 20.88 29.99
C PRO A 39 10.01 21.69 30.17
N GLU A 40 11.01 21.11 30.84
CA GLU A 40 12.36 21.66 30.92
C GLU A 40 12.95 21.90 29.52
N ALA A 41 13.52 23.08 29.33
CA ALA A 41 13.91 23.64 28.03
C ALA A 41 15.12 22.90 27.42
N PHE A 42 14.96 22.36 26.22
CA PHE A 42 16.08 22.01 25.33
C PHE A 42 16.25 23.15 24.31
N SER A 43 17.46 23.69 24.17
CA SER A 43 17.81 24.76 23.22
C SER A 43 17.85 24.22 21.80
N LEU A 44 17.42 25.03 20.82
CA LEU A 44 17.46 24.75 19.38
C LEU A 44 18.87 24.86 18.79
N ASP A 45 19.90 24.46 19.55
CA ASP A 45 21.25 24.31 19.04
C ASP A 45 21.28 23.09 18.11
N ALA A 46 20.94 23.36 16.85
CA ALA A 46 21.01 22.55 15.63
C ALA A 46 20.74 21.04 15.80
N ILE A 47 19.60 20.56 15.30
CA ILE A 47 19.43 19.13 15.02
C ILE A 47 20.45 18.74 13.93
N THR A 48 21.55 18.11 14.33
CA THR A 48 22.55 17.62 13.38
C THR A 48 22.00 16.40 12.64
N LYS A 49 22.64 16.03 11.52
CA LYS A 49 22.31 14.83 10.74
C LYS A 49 22.31 13.55 11.59
N GLU A 50 23.24 13.45 12.54
CA GLU A 50 23.36 12.34 13.48
C GLU A 50 22.24 12.33 14.51
N LYS A 51 21.88 13.50 15.07
CA LYS A 51 20.77 13.64 16.01
C LYS A 51 19.44 13.25 15.37
N ALA A 52 19.19 13.69 14.13
CA ALA A 52 17.99 13.32 13.37
C ALA A 52 17.88 11.80 13.17
N THR A 53 18.99 11.14 12.79
CA THR A 53 19.02 9.68 12.62
C THR A 53 18.72 8.93 13.91
N TYR A 54 19.34 9.36 15.02
CA TYR A 54 19.09 8.75 16.33
C TYR A 54 17.66 8.97 16.80
N PHE A 55 17.12 10.18 16.60
CA PHE A 55 15.76 10.53 16.95
C PHE A 55 14.75 9.64 16.23
N ILE A 56 14.82 9.53 14.90
CA ILE A 56 13.92 8.70 14.08
C ILE A 56 13.97 7.24 14.54
N ARG A 57 15.16 6.69 14.79
CA ARG A 57 15.31 5.31 15.26
C ARG A 57 14.68 5.11 16.64
N SER A 58 14.97 6.01 17.58
CA SER A 58 14.43 5.97 18.94
C SER A 58 12.92 6.07 18.95
N LEU A 59 12.38 6.99 18.14
CA LEU A 59 10.96 7.17 17.92
C LEU A 59 10.31 5.91 17.35
N GLY A 60 10.94 5.32 16.34
CA GLY A 60 10.48 4.07 15.73
C GLY A 60 10.43 2.93 16.74
N LEU A 61 11.45 2.78 17.60
CA LEU A 61 11.44 1.79 18.68
C LEU A 61 10.30 2.03 19.66
N LYS A 62 10.13 3.27 20.13
CA LYS A 62 9.07 3.64 21.09
C LYS A 62 7.68 3.35 20.53
N GLN A 63 7.40 3.76 19.29
CA GLN A 63 6.08 3.62 18.69
C GLN A 63 5.78 2.18 18.21
N SER A 64 6.79 1.41 17.79
CA SER A 64 6.61 0.02 17.33
C SER A 64 6.58 -1.01 18.46
N ALA A 65 7.27 -0.75 19.58
CA ALA A 65 7.43 -1.71 20.68
C ALA A 65 6.10 -2.29 21.22
N PRO A 66 5.02 -1.51 21.41
CA PRO A 66 3.75 -2.07 21.88
C PRO A 66 3.17 -3.13 20.93
N TYR A 67 3.21 -2.88 19.61
CA TYR A 67 2.70 -3.80 18.60
C TYR A 67 3.57 -5.05 18.46
N LEU A 68 4.90 -4.87 18.51
CA LEU A 68 5.84 -5.99 18.51
C LEU A 68 5.63 -6.88 19.73
N LYS A 69 5.48 -6.29 20.92
CA LYS A 69 5.21 -7.02 22.17
C LYS A 69 3.96 -7.90 22.05
N ILE A 70 2.85 -7.34 21.55
CA ILE A 70 1.59 -8.06 21.32
C ILE A 70 1.83 -9.30 20.44
N THR A 71 2.57 -9.16 19.33
CA THR A 71 2.88 -10.29 18.45
C THR A 71 3.87 -11.30 19.04
N ASP A 72 4.87 -10.84 19.79
CA ASP A 72 5.89 -11.68 20.41
C ASP A 72 5.31 -12.52 21.54
N ASP A 73 4.35 -11.99 22.30
CA ASP A 73 3.69 -12.71 23.39
C ASP A 73 2.84 -13.88 22.84
N LEU A 74 2.18 -13.71 21.70
CA LEU A 74 1.54 -14.82 20.98
C LEU A 74 2.56 -15.88 20.53
N LEU A 75 3.69 -15.47 19.94
CA LEU A 75 4.73 -16.40 19.50
C LEU A 75 5.32 -17.20 20.66
N LYS A 76 5.54 -16.57 21.83
CA LYS A 76 6.04 -17.27 23.03
C LYS A 76 5.07 -18.35 23.50
N ARG A 77 3.76 -18.05 23.54
CA ARG A 77 2.72 -19.04 23.89
C ARG A 77 2.70 -20.21 22.90
N SER A 78 2.84 -19.93 21.60
CA SER A 78 2.82 -20.97 20.55
C SER A 78 3.99 -21.97 20.58
N LYS A 79 5.11 -21.62 21.23
CA LYS A 79 6.30 -22.49 21.33
C LYS A 79 6.18 -23.54 22.43
N ASN A 80 5.17 -23.43 23.31
CA ASN A 80 4.92 -24.42 24.34
C ASN A 80 3.94 -25.49 23.81
N PRO A 81 4.39 -26.73 23.56
CA PRO A 81 3.52 -27.80 23.06
C PRO A 81 2.40 -28.19 24.04
N ASP A 82 2.53 -27.88 25.33
CA ASP A 82 1.55 -28.21 26.36
C ASP A 82 0.44 -27.15 26.52
N VAL A 83 0.53 -26.02 25.81
CA VAL A 83 -0.45 -24.93 25.85
C VAL A 83 -1.05 -24.77 24.46
N LEU A 84 -2.30 -25.21 24.31
CA LEU A 84 -3.12 -24.90 23.13
C LEU A 84 -3.05 -23.40 22.85
N THR A 85 -2.55 -23.03 21.67
CA THR A 85 -2.21 -21.64 21.30
C THR A 85 -3.43 -20.72 21.30
N VAL A 86 -4.61 -21.31 21.12
CA VAL A 86 -5.92 -20.68 21.12
C VAL A 86 -6.96 -21.68 21.66
N PRO A 87 -8.12 -21.24 22.18
CA PRO A 87 -9.19 -22.13 22.63
C PRO A 87 -9.67 -23.06 21.51
N PRO A 88 -10.27 -24.21 21.85
CA PRO A 88 -10.83 -25.09 20.83
C PRO A 88 -11.95 -24.39 20.06
N LYS A 89 -11.96 -24.60 18.74
CA LYS A 89 -12.95 -24.04 17.83
C LYS A 89 -14.38 -24.45 18.26
N PRO A 90 -15.34 -23.51 18.31
CA PRO A 90 -16.74 -23.84 18.55
C PRO A 90 -17.26 -24.84 17.51
N LYS A 91 -18.06 -25.81 17.95
CA LYS A 91 -18.75 -26.75 17.04
C LYS A 91 -20.04 -26.14 16.48
N GLU A 92 -20.72 -25.35 17.30
CA GLU A 92 -21.96 -24.67 16.98
C GLU A 92 -21.82 -23.17 17.21
N TRP A 93 -22.42 -22.40 16.32
CA TRP A 93 -22.40 -20.95 16.30
C TRP A 93 -23.83 -20.44 16.46
N LEU A 94 -23.97 -19.32 17.16
CA LEU A 94 -25.25 -18.68 17.40
C LEU A 94 -25.61 -17.75 16.23
N GLN A 95 -26.72 -18.02 15.55
CA GLN A 95 -27.26 -17.16 14.50
C GLN A 95 -28.03 -15.98 15.11
N LYS A 96 -27.31 -15.05 15.75
CA LYS A 96 -27.86 -13.79 16.28
C LYS A 96 -26.96 -12.63 15.87
N ALA A 97 -27.59 -11.48 15.58
CA ALA A 97 -26.90 -10.31 15.08
C ALA A 97 -25.82 -9.79 16.06
N GLY A 98 -24.71 -9.31 15.49
CA GLY A 98 -23.57 -8.77 16.22
C GLY A 98 -22.56 -9.83 16.65
N TRP A 99 -21.65 -9.44 17.54
CA TRP A 99 -20.59 -10.32 18.04
C TRP A 99 -21.06 -11.21 19.19
N TYR A 100 -20.69 -12.48 19.12
CA TYR A 100 -20.72 -13.40 20.24
C TYR A 100 -19.33 -13.98 20.48
N ARG A 101 -18.93 -14.01 21.75
CA ARG A 101 -17.67 -14.53 22.27
C ARG A 101 -17.88 -15.94 22.80
N TYR A 102 -16.95 -16.82 22.46
CA TYR A 102 -16.97 -18.25 22.77
C TYR A 102 -15.67 -18.60 23.49
N THR A 103 -15.76 -18.78 24.80
CA THR A 103 -14.66 -19.29 25.63
C THR A 103 -14.85 -20.78 25.90
N PHE A 104 -13.78 -21.45 26.29
CA PHE A 104 -13.85 -22.88 26.57
C PHE A 104 -14.80 -23.15 27.76
N HIS A 105 -15.70 -24.12 27.60
CA HIS A 105 -16.68 -24.54 28.61
C HIS A 105 -17.67 -23.48 29.12
N SER A 106 -17.81 -22.34 28.44
CA SER A 106 -18.82 -21.32 28.79
C SER A 106 -19.86 -21.17 27.68
N PRO A 107 -21.10 -20.75 28.01
CA PRO A 107 -22.09 -20.40 26.99
C PRO A 107 -21.63 -19.17 26.18
N PRO A 108 -22.08 -19.00 24.92
CA PRO A 108 -21.75 -17.84 24.12
C PRO A 108 -22.22 -16.54 24.78
N GLU A 109 -21.33 -15.56 24.85
CA GLU A 109 -21.57 -14.25 25.47
C GLU A 109 -21.69 -13.18 24.39
N LYS A 110 -22.73 -12.33 24.45
CA LYS A 110 -22.83 -11.20 23.53
C LYS A 110 -21.82 -10.12 23.94
N VAL A 111 -21.02 -9.64 22.99
CA VAL A 111 -20.06 -8.56 23.19
C VAL A 111 -20.23 -7.49 22.10
N ASP A 112 -19.76 -6.28 22.35
CA ASP A 112 -19.84 -5.20 21.36
C ASP A 112 -18.75 -5.33 20.28
N TYR A 113 -17.58 -5.84 20.64
CA TYR A 113 -16.43 -6.07 19.75
C TYR A 113 -15.44 -7.07 20.41
N PRO A 114 -14.47 -7.63 19.66
CA PRO A 114 -13.47 -8.54 20.22
C PRO A 114 -12.54 -7.87 21.24
N LEU A 115 -12.38 -8.50 22.41
CA LEU A 115 -11.78 -7.87 23.59
C LEU A 115 -10.25 -7.87 23.62
N GLU A 116 -9.60 -8.86 23.00
CA GLU A 116 -8.15 -9.01 23.12
C GLU A 116 -7.35 -8.12 22.16
N ASP A 117 -6.11 -7.79 22.53
CA ASP A 117 -5.20 -6.92 21.79
C ASP A 117 -4.72 -7.52 20.45
N LEU A 118 -4.76 -8.85 20.31
CA LEU A 118 -4.46 -9.55 19.06
C LEU A 118 -5.59 -10.48 18.70
N ILE A 119 -6.08 -10.31 17.47
CA ILE A 119 -7.04 -11.23 16.87
C ILE A 119 -6.58 -11.67 15.48
N VAL A 120 -6.86 -12.92 15.13
CA VAL A 120 -6.84 -13.41 13.76
C VAL A 120 -8.26 -13.33 13.22
N PHE A 121 -8.45 -12.74 12.05
CA PHE A 121 -9.76 -12.27 11.59
C PHE A 121 -9.97 -12.56 10.11
N ASP A 122 -11.19 -12.96 9.75
CA ASP A 122 -11.64 -13.21 8.38
C ASP A 122 -13.12 -12.82 8.20
N VAL A 123 -13.49 -12.35 7.01
CA VAL A 123 -14.83 -11.86 6.69
C VAL A 123 -15.33 -12.44 5.37
N GLU A 124 -16.57 -12.92 5.37
CA GLU A 124 -17.26 -13.39 4.15
C GLU A 124 -18.44 -12.49 3.77
N ARG A 125 -18.71 -12.45 2.46
CA ARG A 125 -19.75 -11.60 1.86
C ARG A 125 -20.56 -12.35 0.82
N LEU A 126 -21.88 -12.10 0.81
CA LEU A 126 -22.73 -12.33 -0.36
C LEU A 126 -22.43 -11.31 -1.46
N TYR A 127 -21.28 -11.46 -2.11
CA TYR A 127 -20.70 -10.43 -2.99
C TYR A 127 -21.49 -10.19 -4.30
N GLU A 128 -22.40 -11.09 -4.66
CA GLU A 128 -23.36 -10.88 -5.77
C GLU A 128 -24.61 -10.11 -5.33
N VAL A 129 -24.81 -9.92 -4.02
CA VAL A 129 -25.95 -9.20 -3.42
C VAL A 129 -25.53 -7.82 -2.93
N SER A 130 -24.47 -7.72 -2.12
CA SER A 130 -24.00 -6.45 -1.55
C SER A 130 -22.48 -6.41 -1.35
N GLN A 131 -21.96 -5.21 -1.10
CA GLN A 131 -20.54 -5.00 -0.76
C GLN A 131 -20.26 -5.19 0.74
N TYR A 132 -21.28 -5.32 1.58
CA TYR A 132 -21.21 -5.31 3.03
C TYR A 132 -20.95 -6.70 3.62
N PRO A 133 -20.39 -6.79 4.84
CA PRO A 133 -20.11 -8.06 5.51
C PRO A 133 -21.37 -8.89 5.76
N THR A 134 -21.23 -10.21 5.61
CA THR A 134 -22.30 -11.18 5.86
C THR A 134 -22.03 -11.96 7.14
N LEU A 135 -20.83 -12.53 7.26
CA LEU A 135 -20.35 -13.25 8.43
C LEU A 135 -18.90 -12.85 8.69
N ALA A 136 -18.47 -12.87 9.94
CA ALA A 136 -17.05 -12.79 10.27
C ALA A 136 -16.71 -13.72 11.44
N THR A 137 -15.48 -14.20 11.43
CA THR A 137 -14.95 -15.01 12.53
C THR A 137 -13.63 -14.42 12.98
N ALA A 138 -13.39 -14.46 14.29
CA ALA A 138 -12.11 -14.10 14.85
C ALA A 138 -11.66 -15.10 15.92
N CYS A 139 -10.36 -15.20 16.11
CA CYS A 139 -9.76 -15.99 17.18
C CYS A 139 -8.69 -15.18 17.89
N SER A 140 -8.70 -15.20 19.21
CA SER A 140 -7.64 -14.67 20.07
C SER A 140 -7.03 -15.80 20.90
N THR A 141 -6.11 -15.46 21.80
CA THR A 141 -5.56 -16.41 22.76
C THR A 141 -6.57 -16.87 23.81
N GLU A 142 -7.67 -16.14 23.98
CA GLU A 142 -8.63 -16.35 25.08
C GLU A 142 -10.01 -16.81 24.59
N ALA A 143 -10.42 -16.43 23.38
CA ALA A 143 -11.75 -16.75 22.85
C ALA A 143 -11.81 -16.85 21.33
N TRP A 144 -12.86 -17.54 20.86
CA TRP A 144 -13.37 -17.41 19.51
C TRP A 144 -14.48 -16.37 19.45
N TYR A 145 -14.67 -15.76 18.30
CA TYR A 145 -15.71 -14.77 18.04
C TYR A 145 -16.42 -15.07 16.74
N GLY A 146 -17.74 -14.96 16.75
CA GLY A 146 -18.57 -15.01 15.55
C GLY A 146 -19.41 -13.75 15.45
N TRP A 147 -19.31 -13.05 14.32
CA TRP A 147 -20.17 -11.92 13.99
C TRP A 147 -21.15 -12.32 12.90
N VAL A 148 -22.42 -11.99 13.11
CA VAL A 148 -23.49 -12.23 12.13
C VAL A 148 -24.15 -10.89 11.82
N SER A 149 -24.29 -10.56 10.53
CA SER A 149 -25.00 -9.35 10.15
C SER A 149 -26.49 -9.45 10.49
N LYS A 150 -27.13 -8.31 10.76
CA LYS A 150 -28.60 -8.23 10.93
C LYS A 150 -29.33 -8.84 9.74
N TYR A 151 -28.81 -8.65 8.53
CA TYR A 151 -29.37 -9.20 7.29
C TYR A 151 -29.51 -10.73 7.30
N ILE A 152 -28.55 -11.44 7.91
CA ILE A 152 -28.55 -12.91 8.02
C ILE A 152 -29.25 -13.39 9.29
N ALA A 153 -29.12 -12.65 10.40
CA ALA A 153 -29.73 -13.02 11.67
C ALA A 153 -31.25 -12.87 11.67
N ASP A 154 -31.78 -11.90 10.92
CA ASP A 154 -33.22 -11.64 10.79
C ASP A 154 -33.73 -12.07 9.40
N PRO A 155 -34.60 -13.09 9.31
CA PRO A 155 -35.22 -13.51 8.06
C PRO A 155 -35.96 -12.38 7.32
N GLU A 156 -36.56 -11.44 8.05
CA GLU A 156 -37.36 -10.34 7.49
C GLU A 156 -36.51 -9.14 7.05
N SER A 157 -35.25 -9.06 7.48
CA SER A 157 -34.38 -7.93 7.13
C SER A 157 -34.05 -7.89 5.63
N THR A 158 -34.30 -6.75 5.00
CA THR A 158 -33.93 -6.50 3.59
C THR A 158 -32.67 -5.67 3.44
N ASP A 159 -32.11 -5.17 4.54
CA ASP A 159 -31.00 -4.22 4.55
C ASP A 159 -29.67 -4.95 4.81
N PRO A 160 -28.77 -5.02 3.82
CA PRO A 160 -27.46 -5.63 3.97
C PRO A 160 -26.40 -4.68 4.56
N GLU A 161 -26.71 -3.40 4.81
CA GLU A 161 -25.74 -2.35 5.14
C GLU A 161 -25.21 -2.38 6.60
N ASP A 162 -25.01 -3.58 7.15
CA ASP A 162 -24.42 -3.77 8.47
C ASP A 162 -22.88 -3.76 8.37
N MET A 163 -22.19 -3.19 9.37
CA MET A 163 -20.73 -3.07 9.38
C MET A 163 -20.16 -3.65 10.68
N ILE A 164 -18.93 -4.17 10.63
CA ILE A 164 -18.32 -4.87 11.76
C ILE A 164 -17.62 -3.86 12.69
N PRO A 165 -18.05 -3.67 13.95
CA PRO A 165 -17.24 -2.97 14.95
C PRO A 165 -16.11 -3.90 15.39
N LEU A 166 -14.85 -3.45 15.35
CA LEU A 166 -13.70 -4.29 15.71
C LEU A 166 -12.85 -3.69 16.83
N ASN A 167 -12.72 -2.37 16.83
CA ASN A 167 -11.94 -1.57 17.75
C ASN A 167 -12.49 -0.14 17.86
N PRO A 168 -13.76 0.04 18.28
CA PRO A 168 -14.45 1.34 18.22
C PRO A 168 -13.85 2.39 19.17
N HIS A 169 -13.13 1.98 20.22
CA HIS A 169 -12.41 2.85 21.16
C HIS A 169 -10.98 3.18 20.71
N ASN A 170 -10.57 2.71 19.54
CA ASN A 170 -9.27 2.99 18.94
C ASN A 170 -8.07 2.61 19.83
N GLU A 171 -8.20 1.48 20.52
CA GLU A 171 -7.13 0.94 21.35
C GLU A 171 -6.00 0.39 20.47
N ARG A 172 -4.83 0.15 21.07
CA ARG A 172 -3.74 -0.52 20.35
C ARG A 172 -4.13 -1.98 20.12
N LYS A 173 -4.40 -2.34 18.87
CA LYS A 173 -4.82 -3.70 18.49
C LYS A 173 -4.05 -4.19 17.26
N VAL A 174 -3.70 -5.47 17.22
CA VAL A 174 -3.10 -6.15 16.05
C VAL A 174 -4.16 -7.07 15.46
N VAL A 175 -4.48 -6.88 14.18
CA VAL A 175 -5.45 -7.70 13.45
C VAL A 175 -4.69 -8.44 12.37
N VAL A 176 -4.57 -9.76 12.52
CA VAL A 176 -3.91 -10.63 11.55
C VAL A 176 -4.95 -11.19 10.60
N GLY A 177 -4.73 -11.04 9.29
CA GLY A 177 -5.61 -11.62 8.27
C GLY A 177 -4.82 -12.05 7.04
N HIS A 178 -5.51 -12.65 6.07
CA HIS A 178 -4.91 -12.99 4.79
C HIS A 178 -5.49 -12.11 3.68
N ASN A 179 -4.67 -11.25 3.08
CA ASN A 179 -5.13 -10.18 2.21
C ASN A 179 -6.10 -9.23 2.97
N VAL A 180 -5.75 -8.95 4.23
CA VAL A 180 -6.60 -8.37 5.28
C VAL A 180 -7.23 -7.01 4.95
N SER A 181 -6.70 -6.28 3.97
CA SER A 181 -7.29 -4.99 3.58
C SER A 181 -8.68 -5.12 2.94
N TYR A 182 -9.03 -6.31 2.45
CA TYR A 182 -10.40 -6.62 2.03
C TYR A 182 -11.34 -6.74 3.23
N ASP A 183 -10.89 -7.38 4.30
CA ASP A 183 -11.65 -7.54 5.55
C ASP A 183 -11.75 -6.21 6.29
N ARG A 184 -10.66 -5.44 6.34
CA ARG A 184 -10.63 -4.08 6.88
C ARG A 184 -11.71 -3.19 6.27
N ALA A 185 -11.95 -3.30 4.96
CA ALA A 185 -12.97 -2.49 4.29
C ALA A 185 -14.40 -2.80 4.79
N MET A 186 -14.60 -3.86 5.57
CA MET A 186 -15.88 -4.20 6.22
C MET A 186 -15.95 -3.78 7.69
N VAL A 187 -14.85 -3.22 8.22
CA VAL A 187 -14.75 -2.76 9.61
C VAL A 187 -15.23 -1.31 9.69
N ALA A 188 -16.22 -1.06 10.52
CA ALA A 188 -16.87 0.24 10.69
C ALA A 188 -15.89 1.33 11.17
N ASP A 189 -14.91 0.95 11.99
CA ASP A 189 -14.06 1.88 12.75
C ASP A 189 -13.22 2.80 11.86
N GLY A 190 -12.91 2.40 10.62
CA GLY A 190 -12.11 3.21 9.70
C GLY A 190 -12.89 4.34 8.99
N TYR A 191 -14.22 4.29 9.01
CA TYR A 191 -15.08 5.18 8.23
C TYR A 191 -15.44 6.49 8.95
N ASP A 192 -15.29 6.54 10.26
CA ASP A 192 -15.57 7.74 11.04
C ASP A 192 -14.41 8.75 10.96
N LEU A 193 -14.69 9.95 10.44
CA LEU A 193 -13.72 11.05 10.38
C LEU A 193 -13.70 11.91 11.65
N GLN A 194 -14.68 11.76 12.55
CA GLN A 194 -14.69 12.48 13.83
C GLN A 194 -13.75 11.84 14.86
N LYS A 195 -13.41 10.56 14.67
CA LYS A 195 -12.44 9.84 15.49
C LYS A 195 -11.02 10.09 15.02
N MET A 196 -10.07 9.98 15.96
CA MET A 196 -8.63 10.01 15.66
C MET A 196 -8.23 8.90 14.67
N SER A 197 -7.07 9.07 14.04
CA SER A 197 -6.46 8.03 13.19
C SER A 197 -6.36 6.68 13.91
N SER A 198 -6.57 5.58 13.18
CA SER A 198 -6.68 4.27 13.82
C SER A 198 -5.33 3.73 14.32
N ASN A 199 -5.32 3.24 15.56
CA ASN A 199 -4.25 2.50 16.20
C ASN A 199 -4.28 1.00 15.87
N THR A 200 -5.18 0.54 14.99
CA THR A 200 -5.26 -0.87 14.61
C THR A 200 -4.14 -1.21 13.62
N PHE A 201 -3.29 -2.19 13.93
CA PHE A 201 -2.28 -2.69 13.01
C PHE A 201 -2.80 -3.91 12.25
N TYR A 202 -3.25 -3.70 11.01
CA TYR A 202 -3.67 -4.75 10.08
C TYR A 202 -2.45 -5.45 9.45
N LEU A 203 -2.17 -6.66 9.90
CA LEU A 203 -1.01 -7.45 9.52
C LEU A 203 -1.41 -8.55 8.50
N ASP A 204 -1.02 -8.35 7.25
CA ASP A 204 -1.36 -9.22 6.13
C ASP A 204 -0.39 -10.41 5.98
N THR A 205 -0.85 -11.64 6.25
CA THR A 205 -0.05 -12.86 6.06
C THR A 205 0.42 -13.07 4.62
N MET A 206 -0.34 -12.62 3.61
CA MET A 206 0.12 -12.64 2.21
C MET A 206 1.31 -11.71 2.01
N GLY A 207 1.27 -10.53 2.62
CA GLY A 207 2.35 -9.54 2.59
C GLY A 207 3.59 -10.01 3.34
N VAL A 208 3.40 -10.53 4.56
CA VAL A 208 4.44 -11.17 5.38
C VAL A 208 5.09 -12.32 4.62
N TYR A 209 4.35 -13.16 3.90
CA TYR A 209 4.92 -14.21 3.07
C TYR A 209 5.84 -13.64 1.98
N THR A 210 5.35 -12.64 1.23
CA THR A 210 6.12 -12.08 0.11
C THR A 210 7.46 -11.49 0.56
N GLN A 211 7.53 -10.97 1.78
CA GLN A 211 8.72 -10.34 2.38
C GLN A 211 9.59 -11.35 3.15
N GLY A 212 8.98 -12.29 3.86
CA GLY A 212 9.65 -13.40 4.54
C GLY A 212 10.34 -14.37 3.58
N PHE A 213 9.87 -14.47 2.33
CA PHE A 213 10.40 -15.39 1.31
C PHE A 213 10.67 -14.72 -0.06
N PRO A 214 11.64 -13.80 -0.15
CA PRO A 214 12.06 -13.16 -1.39
C PRO A 214 12.89 -14.18 -2.19
N PHE A 215 12.40 -14.61 -3.35
CA PHE A 215 13.16 -15.30 -4.41
C PHE A 215 13.96 -16.58 -4.10
N TYR A 216 13.80 -17.22 -2.93
CA TYR A 216 14.53 -18.47 -2.64
C TYR A 216 13.70 -19.74 -2.94
N LYS A 217 14.25 -20.58 -3.84
CA LYS A 217 13.99 -22.02 -4.04
C LYS A 217 12.53 -22.49 -3.81
N ILE A 218 11.74 -22.55 -4.88
CA ILE A 218 10.70 -23.59 -4.98
C ILE A 218 11.35 -24.76 -5.72
N VAL A 219 11.77 -25.77 -4.96
CA VAL A 219 12.34 -27.01 -5.48
C VAL A 219 11.20 -27.83 -6.13
N GLY A 220 11.39 -28.34 -7.35
CA GLY A 220 10.53 -29.39 -7.91
C GLY A 220 9.50 -29.00 -8.98
N ILE A 221 9.49 -27.79 -9.55
CA ILE A 221 8.64 -27.47 -10.71
C ILE A 221 9.55 -27.19 -11.93
N THR A 222 9.24 -27.79 -13.08
CA THR A 222 10.06 -27.83 -14.31
C THR A 222 9.35 -27.27 -15.56
N GLU A 223 8.66 -26.12 -15.48
CA GLU A 223 8.24 -25.43 -16.72
C GLU A 223 9.17 -24.25 -16.99
N LYS A 224 9.67 -24.19 -18.22
CA LYS A 224 10.60 -23.17 -18.71
C LYS A 224 9.87 -21.83 -18.87
N ASN A 225 10.44 -20.75 -18.34
CA ASN A 225 9.94 -19.39 -18.59
C ASN A 225 10.43 -18.93 -19.98
N VAL A 226 9.56 -18.28 -20.75
CA VAL A 226 9.92 -17.63 -22.03
C VAL A 226 11.02 -16.57 -21.85
N PHE A 227 11.08 -15.95 -20.66
CA PHE A 227 12.05 -14.91 -20.30
C PHE A 227 13.44 -15.47 -19.93
N GLU A 228 13.57 -16.77 -19.68
CA GLU A 228 14.81 -17.40 -19.20
C GLU A 228 15.84 -17.58 -20.33
N PRO A 229 15.48 -18.09 -21.53
CA PRO A 229 16.35 -18.04 -22.71
C PRO A 229 16.69 -16.60 -23.14
N PHE A 230 15.80 -15.63 -22.86
CA PHE A 230 15.97 -14.21 -23.19
C PHE A 230 17.04 -13.51 -22.33
N MET A 231 17.09 -13.79 -21.02
CA MET A 231 18.08 -13.20 -20.11
C MET A 231 19.41 -13.98 -20.08
N GLU A 232 19.43 -15.21 -20.58
CA GLU A 232 20.59 -16.09 -20.59
C GLU A 232 21.86 -15.50 -21.23
N PRO A 233 21.80 -14.73 -22.35
CA PRO A 233 22.97 -14.07 -22.92
C PRO A 233 23.54 -12.94 -22.05
N TYR A 234 22.68 -12.23 -21.30
CA TYR A 234 23.07 -11.09 -20.45
C TYR A 234 23.70 -11.52 -19.12
N PHE A 235 23.45 -12.76 -18.70
CA PHE A 235 23.99 -13.34 -17.46
C PHE A 235 24.73 -14.65 -17.69
N LYS A 236 25.16 -14.91 -18.92
CA LYS A 236 25.75 -16.20 -19.33
C LYS A 236 26.95 -16.58 -18.48
N ASP A 237 27.70 -15.56 -18.06
CA ASP A 237 28.93 -15.66 -17.28
C ASP A 237 28.82 -14.96 -15.91
N ASN A 238 27.60 -14.64 -15.47
CA ASN A 238 27.34 -14.02 -14.16
C ASN A 238 26.41 -14.93 -13.35
N GLU A 239 26.78 -15.20 -12.09
CA GLU A 239 25.95 -15.99 -11.19
C GLU A 239 24.58 -15.36 -10.89
N ALA A 240 24.35 -14.10 -11.28
CA ALA A 240 23.03 -13.47 -11.33
C ALA A 240 22.01 -14.26 -12.16
N LYS A 241 22.44 -15.13 -13.10
CA LYS A 241 21.57 -16.12 -13.76
C LYS A 241 20.79 -16.97 -12.75
N ASN A 242 21.34 -17.22 -11.57
CA ASN A 242 20.68 -17.95 -10.49
C ASN A 242 19.65 -17.11 -9.70
N LEU A 243 19.72 -15.78 -9.77
CA LEU A 243 18.76 -14.84 -9.14
C LEU A 243 17.51 -14.62 -10.01
N HIS A 244 17.59 -14.91 -11.30
CA HIS A 244 16.47 -14.83 -12.25
C HIS A 244 15.61 -16.10 -12.31
N ARG A 245 15.83 -17.05 -11.40
CA ARG A 245 15.07 -18.29 -11.38
C ARG A 245 13.60 -18.02 -11.01
N ARG A 246 12.76 -18.20 -12.04
CA ARG A 246 11.31 -18.37 -12.06
C ARG A 246 10.53 -17.50 -11.06
N GLU A 247 9.78 -16.52 -11.56
CA GLU A 247 8.47 -16.23 -10.96
C GLU A 247 7.61 -17.49 -11.16
N VAL A 248 7.77 -18.45 -10.26
CA VAL A 248 6.74 -19.47 -10.06
C VAL A 248 5.48 -18.70 -9.75
N LYS A 249 4.34 -19.05 -10.37
CA LYS A 249 3.03 -18.58 -9.90
C LYS A 249 2.97 -18.89 -8.42
N ARG A 250 3.29 -17.89 -7.59
CA ARG A 250 3.18 -17.97 -6.15
C ARG A 250 1.67 -18.13 -5.97
N GLY A 251 1.21 -19.33 -5.64
CA GLY A 251 -0.12 -19.45 -5.11
C GLY A 251 -0.13 -18.57 -3.86
N LEU A 252 -0.60 -17.34 -3.99
CA LEU A 252 -0.66 -16.36 -2.92
C LEU A 252 -1.98 -16.44 -2.17
N THR A 253 -2.85 -17.38 -2.53
CA THR A 253 -4.09 -17.64 -1.81
C THR A 253 -3.79 -18.30 -0.48
N LEU A 254 -4.66 -18.09 0.51
CA LEU A 254 -4.56 -18.71 1.82
C LEU A 254 -4.36 -20.22 1.72
N LYS A 255 -5.25 -20.92 1.00
CA LYS A 255 -5.15 -22.37 0.71
C LYS A 255 -3.75 -22.78 0.24
N SER A 256 -3.26 -22.16 -0.83
CA SER A 256 -1.99 -22.57 -1.44
C SER A 256 -0.76 -22.31 -0.55
N LEU A 257 -0.85 -21.38 0.40
CA LEU A 257 0.24 -21.10 1.34
C LEU A 257 0.11 -21.94 2.62
N ALA A 258 -1.10 -22.07 3.16
CA ALA A 258 -1.39 -22.91 4.31
C ALA A 258 -1.01 -24.36 4.01
N GLU A 259 -1.57 -24.98 2.97
CA GLU A 259 -1.26 -26.38 2.59
C GLU A 259 0.21 -26.62 2.24
N ARG A 260 0.96 -25.55 1.91
CA ARG A 260 2.39 -25.65 1.58
C ARG A 260 3.29 -25.58 2.81
N TYR A 261 2.92 -24.78 3.80
CA TYR A 261 3.80 -24.43 4.92
C TYR A 261 3.27 -24.88 6.28
N THR A 262 2.05 -25.42 6.32
CA THR A 262 1.39 -25.94 7.52
C THR A 262 0.77 -27.31 7.21
N ASP A 263 0.20 -27.93 8.24
CA ASP A 263 -0.53 -29.20 8.21
C ASP A 263 -2.03 -29.04 7.86
N VAL A 264 -2.47 -27.82 7.53
CA VAL A 264 -3.89 -27.54 7.27
C VAL A 264 -4.27 -27.97 5.87
N VAL A 265 -5.37 -28.71 5.76
CA VAL A 265 -6.04 -29.02 4.49
C VAL A 265 -7.30 -28.15 4.40
N MET A 266 -7.45 -27.41 3.30
CA MET A 266 -8.56 -26.47 3.15
C MET A 266 -9.54 -26.92 2.06
N ASP A 267 -10.81 -27.04 2.41
CA ASP A 267 -11.88 -27.25 1.45
C ASP A 267 -12.35 -25.92 0.84
N LYS A 268 -12.65 -25.91 -0.46
CA LYS A 268 -13.13 -24.73 -1.21
C LYS A 268 -14.60 -24.79 -1.55
N GLU A 269 -15.28 -25.91 -1.32
CA GLU A 269 -16.65 -26.09 -1.80
C GLU A 269 -17.64 -25.17 -1.09
N ALA A 270 -17.54 -25.04 0.24
CA ALA A 270 -18.42 -24.21 1.07
C ALA A 270 -18.42 -22.73 0.63
N ARG A 271 -17.27 -22.21 0.20
CA ARG A 271 -17.13 -20.84 -0.32
C ARG A 271 -18.09 -20.52 -1.46
N ASN A 272 -18.47 -21.53 -2.26
CA ASN A 272 -19.37 -21.30 -3.40
C ASN A 272 -20.78 -20.88 -2.99
N GLU A 273 -21.17 -21.09 -1.74
CA GLU A 273 -22.48 -20.65 -1.24
C GLU A 273 -22.57 -19.13 -1.13
N PHE A 274 -21.45 -18.44 -0.87
CA PHE A 274 -21.40 -16.96 -0.84
C PHE A 274 -21.53 -16.32 -2.24
N LYS A 275 -21.53 -17.13 -3.31
CA LYS A 275 -21.86 -16.68 -4.67
C LYS A 275 -23.37 -16.59 -4.92
N ALA A 276 -24.19 -17.11 -4.01
CA ALA A 276 -25.62 -17.09 -4.15
C ALA A 276 -26.15 -15.65 -4.18
N ARG A 277 -27.28 -15.48 -4.87
CA ARG A 277 -28.04 -14.21 -4.87
C ARG A 277 -29.17 -14.19 -3.83
N ASP A 278 -29.26 -15.23 -3.01
CA ASP A 278 -30.29 -15.39 -1.99
C ASP A 278 -29.63 -15.70 -0.65
N LYS A 279 -29.96 -14.91 0.38
CA LYS A 279 -29.46 -15.08 1.74
C LYS A 279 -29.94 -16.37 2.41
N LYS A 280 -31.07 -16.95 1.96
CA LYS A 280 -31.61 -18.19 2.54
C LYS A 280 -30.60 -19.33 2.53
N ARG A 281 -29.78 -19.42 1.49
CA ARG A 281 -28.69 -20.41 1.40
C ARG A 281 -27.68 -20.29 2.54
N VAL A 282 -27.35 -19.07 2.95
CA VAL A 282 -26.44 -18.82 4.07
C VAL A 282 -27.11 -19.19 5.39
N VAL A 283 -28.39 -18.85 5.56
CA VAL A 283 -29.18 -19.18 6.74
C VAL A 283 -29.32 -20.69 6.93
N GLU A 284 -29.69 -21.43 5.88
CA GLU A 284 -29.88 -22.89 5.93
C GLU A 284 -28.58 -23.64 6.23
N LYS A 285 -27.43 -23.11 5.76
CA LYS A 285 -26.10 -23.71 5.94
C LYS A 285 -25.25 -22.96 6.98
N PHE A 286 -25.88 -22.20 7.87
CA PHE A 286 -25.21 -21.23 8.74
C PHE A 286 -24.01 -21.83 9.50
N ASN A 287 -24.21 -22.93 10.23
CA ASN A 287 -23.13 -23.56 11.01
C ASN A 287 -22.00 -24.11 10.13
N ILE A 288 -22.29 -24.60 8.92
CA ILE A 288 -21.28 -25.09 7.98
C ILE A 288 -20.42 -23.92 7.50
N LEU A 289 -21.06 -22.80 7.14
CA LEU A 289 -20.37 -21.62 6.63
C LEU A 289 -19.57 -20.89 7.72
N MET A 290 -20.11 -20.78 8.94
CA MET A 290 -19.35 -20.25 10.07
C MET A 290 -18.12 -21.10 10.40
N ASN A 291 -18.25 -22.45 10.33
CA ASN A 291 -17.11 -23.33 10.51
C ASN A 291 -16.08 -23.19 9.40
N TYR A 292 -16.50 -22.97 8.15
CA TYR A 292 -15.62 -22.66 7.03
C TYR A 292 -14.84 -21.35 7.26
N CYS A 293 -15.52 -20.26 7.66
CA CYS A 293 -14.84 -19.00 7.99
C CYS A 293 -13.82 -19.20 9.14
N ALA A 294 -14.22 -19.95 10.16
CA ALA A 294 -13.34 -20.27 11.28
C ALA A 294 -12.14 -21.15 10.87
N ASP A 295 -12.29 -22.04 9.88
CA ASP A 295 -11.17 -22.81 9.31
C ASP A 295 -10.18 -21.92 8.55
N ASP A 296 -10.65 -20.89 7.84
CA ASP A 296 -9.79 -19.87 7.23
C ASP A 296 -9.01 -19.07 8.32
N VAL A 297 -9.64 -18.78 9.46
CA VAL A 297 -8.96 -18.19 10.63
C VAL A 297 -7.89 -19.13 11.20
N VAL A 298 -8.18 -20.43 11.36
CA VAL A 298 -7.17 -21.42 11.80
C VAL A 298 -5.99 -21.49 10.82
N ALA A 299 -6.27 -21.55 9.52
CA ALA A 299 -5.25 -21.57 8.48
C ALA A 299 -4.38 -20.32 8.52
N THR A 300 -5.00 -19.15 8.69
CA THR A 300 -4.33 -17.86 8.80
C THR A 300 -3.45 -17.78 10.04
N LEU A 301 -3.93 -18.24 11.21
CA LEU A 301 -3.15 -18.29 12.44
C LEU A 301 -1.92 -19.17 12.29
N LYS A 302 -2.09 -20.42 11.84
CA LYS A 302 -0.98 -21.36 11.66
C LYS A 302 0.04 -20.82 10.67
N LEU A 303 -0.43 -20.23 9.57
CA LEU A 303 0.43 -19.60 8.58
C LEU A 303 1.17 -18.40 9.18
N PHE A 304 0.49 -17.53 9.93
CA PHE A 304 1.11 -16.40 10.62
C PHE A 304 2.22 -16.85 11.58
N LEU A 305 1.96 -17.83 12.44
CA LEU A 305 2.96 -18.38 13.39
C LEU A 305 4.20 -18.91 12.67
N TYR A 306 4.04 -19.49 11.49
CA TYR A 306 5.15 -19.96 10.68
C TYR A 306 5.91 -18.82 9.97
N LEU A 307 5.20 -17.83 9.42
CA LEU A 307 5.77 -16.77 8.58
C LEU A 307 6.36 -15.62 9.38
N TYR A 308 5.67 -15.18 10.43
CA TYR A 308 5.99 -13.95 11.15
C TYR A 308 7.42 -13.93 11.74
N PRO A 309 7.96 -15.00 12.34
CA PRO A 309 9.35 -15.02 12.80
C PRO A 309 10.36 -14.75 11.68
N LYS A 310 10.09 -15.23 10.46
CA LYS A 310 10.97 -15.05 9.29
C LYS A 310 10.87 -13.65 8.70
N PHE A 311 9.70 -13.04 8.80
CA PHE A 311 9.49 -11.64 8.47
C PHE A 311 10.17 -10.73 9.48
N ASN A 312 10.00 -10.98 10.78
CA ASN A 312 10.58 -10.18 11.86
C ASN A 312 12.11 -10.12 11.78
N GLN A 313 12.77 -11.22 11.39
CA GLN A 313 14.22 -11.24 11.12
C GLN A 313 14.70 -10.31 9.98
N LYS A 314 13.79 -9.82 9.14
CA LYS A 314 14.10 -8.98 7.97
C LYS A 314 13.72 -7.52 8.15
N ILE A 315 13.06 -7.18 9.24
CA ILE A 315 12.75 -5.79 9.54
C ILE A 315 14.09 -5.06 9.71
N THR A 316 14.37 -4.13 8.80
CA THR A 316 15.64 -3.39 8.77
C THR A 316 15.57 -2.10 9.59
N SER A 317 14.36 -1.62 9.87
CA SER A 317 14.11 -0.40 10.65
C SER A 317 12.84 -0.51 11.49
N PRO A 318 12.84 -0.07 12.76
CA PRO A 318 11.63 0.01 13.60
C PRO A 318 10.51 0.86 12.99
N SER A 319 10.84 1.86 12.16
CA SER A 319 9.86 2.69 11.45
C SER A 319 8.98 1.90 10.49
N GLN A 320 9.44 0.74 9.99
CA GLN A 320 8.65 -0.11 9.10
C GLN A 320 7.35 -0.57 9.77
N ILE A 321 7.37 -0.96 11.04
CA ILE A 321 6.15 -1.42 11.73
C ILE A 321 5.10 -0.30 11.80
N VAL A 322 5.54 0.91 12.15
CA VAL A 322 4.66 2.08 12.27
C VAL A 322 4.12 2.49 10.90
N GLY A 323 5.01 2.60 9.91
CA GLY A 323 4.61 2.91 8.54
C GLY A 323 3.63 1.90 7.96
N LEU A 324 3.82 0.59 8.21
CA LEU A 324 2.88 -0.44 7.78
C LEU A 324 1.51 -0.33 8.44
N ARG A 325 1.46 -0.01 9.74
CA ARG A 325 0.21 0.26 10.45
C ARG A 325 -0.54 1.43 9.81
N ASP A 326 0.13 2.56 9.64
CA ASP A 326 -0.50 3.79 9.14
C ASP A 326 -0.96 3.65 7.69
N MET A 327 -0.11 3.05 6.83
CA MET A 327 -0.48 2.72 5.45
C MET A 327 -1.71 1.81 5.37
N GLY A 328 -1.79 0.85 6.29
CA GLY A 328 -2.95 -0.04 6.43
C GLY A 328 -4.22 0.71 6.81
N ASN A 329 -4.10 1.90 7.42
CA ASN A 329 -5.21 2.73 7.88
C ASN A 329 -5.58 3.92 6.98
N SER A 330 -4.97 4.01 5.79
CA SER A 330 -5.34 5.01 4.79
C SER A 330 -6.83 4.96 4.42
N LYS A 331 -7.39 6.11 4.01
CA LYS A 331 -8.79 6.28 3.60
C LYS A 331 -8.92 7.32 2.50
N VAL A 332 -10.02 7.31 1.76
CA VAL A 332 -10.26 8.27 0.67
C VAL A 332 -11.64 8.87 0.85
N VAL A 333 -11.74 10.18 0.74
CA VAL A 333 -13.03 10.88 0.71
C VAL A 333 -13.40 11.22 -0.73
N VAL A 334 -14.61 10.85 -1.12
CA VAL A 334 -15.13 10.98 -2.48
C VAL A 334 -16.43 11.74 -2.49
N ASP A 335 -16.75 12.34 -3.63
CA ASP A 335 -18.08 12.88 -3.90
C ASP A 335 -19.08 11.73 -4.07
N SER A 336 -20.09 11.67 -3.20
CA SER A 336 -21.06 10.58 -3.13
C SER A 336 -21.79 10.35 -4.47
N LEU A 337 -22.21 11.43 -5.13
CA LEU A 337 -22.98 11.36 -6.38
C LEU A 337 -22.10 10.97 -7.56
N LYS A 338 -20.92 11.57 -7.68
CA LYS A 338 -19.98 11.21 -8.75
C LYS A 338 -19.51 9.78 -8.61
N TRP A 339 -19.23 9.32 -7.38
CA TRP A 339 -18.77 7.95 -7.13
C TRP A 339 -19.86 6.92 -7.41
N LYS A 340 -21.11 7.16 -6.98
CA LYS A 340 -22.25 6.28 -7.30
C LYS A 340 -22.40 6.07 -8.82
N ASN A 341 -22.14 7.12 -9.60
CA ASN A 341 -22.24 7.09 -11.06
C ASN A 341 -20.95 6.65 -11.78
N ILE A 342 -19.83 6.42 -11.06
CA ILE A 342 -18.53 6.10 -11.67
C ILE A 342 -18.61 4.86 -12.55
N THR A 343 -19.34 3.85 -12.09
CA THR A 343 -19.47 2.58 -12.81
C THR A 343 -20.32 2.73 -14.07
N PHE A 344 -21.47 3.40 -13.95
CA PHE A 344 -22.36 3.63 -15.08
C PHE A 344 -21.67 4.46 -16.17
N ASN A 345 -21.09 5.59 -15.78
CA ASN A 345 -20.43 6.53 -16.70
C ASN A 345 -19.24 5.87 -17.41
N ASN A 346 -18.35 5.22 -16.67
CA ASN A 346 -17.17 4.61 -17.27
C ASN A 346 -17.48 3.35 -18.07
N ASN A 347 -18.50 2.55 -17.71
CA ASN A 347 -18.94 1.42 -18.55
C ASN A 347 -19.54 1.90 -19.88
N LYS A 348 -20.26 3.03 -19.87
CA LYS A 348 -20.78 3.64 -21.09
C LYS A 348 -19.62 4.05 -22.02
N LEU A 349 -18.66 4.79 -21.48
CA LEU A 349 -17.45 5.19 -22.22
C LEU A 349 -16.63 3.98 -22.70
N GLU A 350 -16.51 2.93 -21.88
CA GLU A 350 -15.80 1.68 -22.24
C GLU A 350 -16.49 1.00 -23.43
N LYS A 351 -17.82 0.93 -23.42
CA LYS A 351 -18.60 0.39 -24.53
C LYS A 351 -18.41 1.21 -25.80
N GLU A 352 -18.51 2.54 -25.72
CA GLU A 352 -18.29 3.45 -26.85
C GLU A 352 -16.88 3.32 -27.43
N ALA A 353 -15.84 3.27 -26.58
CA ALA A 353 -14.46 3.07 -27.01
C ALA A 353 -14.25 1.68 -27.64
N THR A 354 -14.90 0.65 -27.11
CA THR A 354 -14.83 -0.72 -27.65
C THR A 354 -15.50 -0.82 -29.02
N GLU A 355 -16.67 -0.20 -29.21
CA GLU A 355 -17.33 -0.18 -30.54
C GLU A 355 -16.54 0.64 -31.54
N SER A 356 -16.00 1.79 -31.14
CA SER A 356 -15.13 2.59 -32.01
C SER A 356 -13.85 1.84 -32.43
N ALA A 357 -13.25 1.05 -31.52
CA ALA A 357 -12.12 0.18 -31.87
C ALA A 357 -12.52 -0.92 -32.86
N LYS A 358 -13.73 -1.50 -32.73
CA LYS A 358 -14.26 -2.50 -33.68
C LYS A 358 -14.51 -1.92 -35.06
N GLU A 359 -14.97 -0.67 -35.15
CA GLU A 359 -15.12 0.04 -36.44
C GLU A 359 -13.77 0.30 -37.09
N THR A 360 -12.78 0.78 -36.33
CA THR A 360 -11.43 1.03 -36.84
C THR A 360 -10.79 -0.25 -37.37
N ILE A 361 -10.89 -1.38 -36.66
CA ILE A 361 -10.30 -2.64 -37.14
C ILE A 361 -11.03 -3.18 -38.37
N LYS A 362 -12.34 -2.96 -38.49
CA LYS A 362 -13.10 -3.31 -39.69
C LYS A 362 -12.59 -2.50 -40.89
N ALA A 363 -12.38 -1.19 -40.72
CA ALA A 363 -11.83 -0.33 -41.77
C ALA A 363 -10.41 -0.72 -42.18
N ILE A 364 -9.53 -1.08 -41.21
CA ILE A 364 -8.19 -1.62 -41.50
C ILE A 364 -8.28 -2.95 -42.29
N SER A 365 -9.24 -3.80 -41.93
CA SER A 365 -9.45 -5.07 -42.62
C SER A 365 -9.94 -4.88 -44.06
N GLU A 366 -10.85 -3.92 -44.27
CA GLU A 366 -11.37 -3.56 -45.58
C GLU A 366 -10.28 -2.94 -46.47
N SER A 367 -9.44 -2.03 -45.93
CA SER A 367 -8.34 -1.42 -46.68
C SER A 367 -7.26 -2.42 -47.10
N LYS A 368 -7.12 -3.52 -46.36
CA LYS A 368 -6.22 -4.65 -46.69
C LYS A 368 -6.86 -5.71 -47.60
N GLY A 369 -8.06 -5.47 -48.11
CA GLY A 369 -8.76 -6.42 -48.99
C GLY A 369 -9.24 -7.69 -48.27
N MET A 370 -9.37 -7.65 -46.95
CA MET A 370 -9.84 -8.76 -46.11
C MET A 370 -11.18 -8.42 -45.44
N PRO A 371 -12.29 -8.27 -46.17
CA PRO A 371 -13.57 -7.91 -45.57
C PRO A 371 -14.04 -8.96 -44.55
N MET A 372 -14.40 -8.53 -43.35
CA MET A 372 -14.85 -9.41 -42.27
C MET A 372 -16.37 -9.41 -42.13
N LYS A 373 -16.98 -10.60 -42.18
CA LYS A 373 -18.42 -10.78 -41.86
C LYS A 373 -18.75 -10.53 -40.38
N ARG A 374 -17.79 -10.76 -39.49
CA ARG A 374 -17.93 -10.55 -38.04
C ARG A 374 -16.59 -10.09 -37.49
N VAL A 375 -16.59 -9.01 -36.70
CA VAL A 375 -15.37 -8.54 -36.02
C VAL A 375 -15.01 -9.57 -34.94
N PRO A 376 -13.81 -10.20 -35.01
CA PRO A 376 -13.37 -11.15 -34.00
C PRO A 376 -13.09 -10.43 -32.66
N SER A 377 -12.82 -11.19 -31.59
CA SER A 377 -12.36 -10.58 -30.35
C SER A 377 -11.21 -9.63 -30.62
N LEU A 378 -11.20 -8.45 -29.98
CA LEU A 378 -10.09 -7.50 -30.08
C LEU A 378 -8.77 -8.18 -29.68
N THR A 379 -8.82 -9.16 -28.78
CA THR A 379 -7.68 -9.98 -28.39
C THR A 379 -7.40 -11.16 -29.34
N SER A 380 -7.96 -11.25 -30.54
CA SER A 380 -7.69 -12.39 -31.42
C SER A 380 -6.35 -12.28 -32.16
N THR A 381 -5.78 -13.42 -32.55
CA THR A 381 -4.59 -13.46 -33.44
C THR A 381 -4.88 -12.84 -34.81
N THR A 382 -6.14 -12.89 -35.27
CA THR A 382 -6.60 -12.22 -36.49
C THR A 382 -6.42 -10.70 -36.41
N VAL A 383 -6.82 -10.07 -35.30
CA VAL A 383 -6.63 -8.63 -35.07
C VAL A 383 -5.15 -8.28 -34.99
N LYS A 384 -4.31 -9.15 -34.39
CA LYS A 384 -2.85 -8.98 -34.38
C LYS A 384 -2.28 -8.89 -35.79
N ASN A 385 -2.67 -9.79 -36.69
CA ASN A 385 -2.09 -9.85 -38.04
C ASN A 385 -2.56 -8.69 -38.93
N LEU A 386 -3.70 -8.07 -38.62
CA LEU A 386 -4.15 -6.84 -39.28
C LEU A 386 -3.35 -5.60 -38.86
N MET A 387 -2.70 -5.63 -37.70
CA MET A 387 -1.98 -4.48 -37.16
C MET A 387 -0.55 -4.44 -37.71
N ASP A 388 -0.24 -3.40 -38.48
CA ASP A 388 1.14 -3.15 -38.91
C ASP A 388 1.88 -2.47 -37.76
N VAL A 389 2.66 -3.25 -37.03
CA VAL A 389 3.43 -2.79 -35.89
C VAL A 389 4.91 -3.03 -36.16
N SER A 390 5.71 -1.98 -36.01
CA SER A 390 7.16 -2.05 -35.95
C SER A 390 7.65 -1.92 -34.50
N PHE A 391 8.64 -2.72 -34.13
CA PHE A 391 9.44 -2.48 -32.93
C PHE A 391 10.57 -1.51 -33.26
N PHE A 392 10.97 -0.67 -32.31
CA PHE A 392 12.19 0.14 -32.46
C PHE A 392 13.43 -0.76 -32.62
N PRO A 393 14.42 -0.39 -33.47
CA PRO A 393 15.79 -0.81 -33.25
C PRO A 393 16.24 -0.22 -31.91
N ALA A 394 16.78 -1.06 -31.03
CA ALA A 394 17.03 -0.73 -29.63
C ALA A 394 17.79 0.59 -29.39
N TYR A 395 17.50 1.21 -28.24
CA TYR A 395 18.32 2.24 -27.61
C TYR A 395 19.80 1.80 -27.63
N LYS A 396 20.68 2.57 -28.29
CA LYS A 396 22.13 2.36 -28.31
C LYS A 396 22.80 3.34 -27.33
N PRO A 397 23.10 2.95 -26.09
CA PRO A 397 24.14 3.61 -25.33
C PRO A 397 25.48 3.00 -25.79
N ASN A 398 26.01 3.51 -26.90
CA ASN A 398 27.42 3.42 -27.31
C ASN A 398 28.17 2.08 -27.23
N ASP A 399 27.60 0.94 -27.63
CA ASP A 399 28.47 -0.15 -28.10
C ASP A 399 27.83 -1.08 -29.14
N SER A 400 28.70 -1.66 -29.95
CA SER A 400 28.54 -2.01 -31.36
C SER A 400 28.34 -3.51 -31.62
N LYS A 401 27.87 -4.30 -30.65
CA LYS A 401 27.65 -5.76 -30.83
C LYS A 401 26.49 -6.35 -30.03
N VAL A 402 25.29 -5.77 -30.12
CA VAL A 402 24.06 -6.51 -29.77
C VAL A 402 22.98 -6.14 -30.78
N ASP A 403 22.69 -7.07 -31.68
CA ASP A 403 21.60 -6.94 -32.64
C ASP A 403 20.29 -7.38 -31.96
N PHE A 404 19.43 -6.41 -31.65
CA PHE A 404 18.20 -6.58 -30.89
C PHE A 404 17.00 -6.84 -31.83
N HIS A 405 17.06 -7.90 -32.63
CA HIS A 405 15.92 -8.32 -33.43
C HIS A 405 15.29 -9.59 -32.87
N GLU A 406 13.96 -9.55 -32.67
CA GLU A 406 13.03 -10.66 -32.34
C GLU A 406 12.61 -10.96 -30.88
N ILE A 407 12.35 -9.96 -30.03
CA ILE A 407 12.03 -10.20 -28.59
C ILE A 407 10.51 -10.33 -28.26
N PHE A 408 9.57 -10.27 -29.21
CA PHE A 408 8.14 -10.11 -28.86
C PHE A 408 7.15 -11.15 -29.40
N ASN A 409 7.54 -12.42 -29.57
CA ASN A 409 6.63 -13.45 -30.09
C ASN A 409 5.81 -14.24 -29.06
N HIS A 410 5.85 -13.90 -27.76
CA HIS A 410 5.05 -14.60 -26.75
C HIS A 410 4.23 -13.66 -25.86
N SER A 411 3.23 -13.03 -26.48
CA SER A 411 1.93 -12.84 -25.85
C SER A 411 0.88 -13.23 -26.90
N ARG A 412 -0.07 -14.10 -26.53
CA ARG A 412 -1.01 -14.68 -27.50
C ARG A 412 -1.91 -13.64 -28.21
N THR A 413 -1.84 -12.36 -27.85
CA THR A 413 -2.70 -11.30 -28.38
C THR A 413 -2.04 -9.92 -28.16
N VAL A 414 -2.05 -9.02 -29.16
CA VAL A 414 -1.44 -7.66 -29.10
C VAL A 414 -2.12 -6.72 -28.08
N LEU A 415 -3.22 -7.14 -27.46
CA LEU A 415 -4.03 -6.30 -26.58
C LEU A 415 -4.05 -6.80 -25.12
N THR A 416 -3.07 -7.61 -24.72
CA THR A 416 -2.89 -8.03 -23.32
C THR A 416 -1.99 -7.07 -22.54
N LYS A 417 -2.04 -7.14 -21.19
CA LYS A 417 -1.35 -6.27 -20.22
C LYS A 417 0.11 -5.90 -20.55
N GLY A 418 0.84 -6.72 -21.30
CA GLY A 418 2.24 -6.47 -21.67
C GLY A 418 2.44 -5.32 -22.65
N ILE A 419 1.47 -4.98 -23.50
CA ILE A 419 1.66 -3.94 -24.52
C ILE A 419 1.41 -2.53 -23.99
N TYR A 420 0.60 -2.38 -22.93
CA TYR A 420 0.48 -1.11 -22.21
C TYR A 420 1.85 -0.58 -21.76
N SER A 421 2.68 -1.44 -21.16
CA SER A 421 4.05 -1.07 -20.75
C SER A 421 4.99 -0.79 -21.92
N LEU A 422 4.86 -1.53 -23.02
CA LEU A 422 5.73 -1.36 -24.20
C LEU A 422 5.39 -0.09 -24.99
N TRP A 423 4.11 0.26 -25.06
CA TRP A 423 3.63 1.53 -25.63
C TRP A 423 4.15 2.71 -24.83
N PHE A 424 3.94 2.69 -23.50
CA PHE A 424 4.33 3.78 -22.62
C PHE A 424 5.86 4.02 -22.61
N ASN A 425 6.63 2.93 -22.66
CA ASN A 425 8.09 3.00 -22.74
C ASN A 425 8.60 3.30 -24.16
N ARG A 426 7.71 3.67 -25.09
CA ARG A 426 7.99 3.96 -26.51
C ARG A 426 8.79 2.85 -27.20
N THR A 427 8.66 1.61 -26.75
CA THR A 427 9.36 0.44 -27.31
C THR A 427 8.64 -0.12 -28.56
N PHE A 428 7.37 0.23 -28.70
CA PHE A 428 6.46 -0.22 -29.76
C PHE A 428 5.91 1.00 -30.51
N ARG A 429 5.92 0.98 -31.85
CA ARG A 429 5.26 2.01 -32.68
C ARG A 429 4.37 1.39 -33.77
N PRO A 430 3.12 1.83 -33.91
CA PRO A 430 2.30 1.52 -35.07
C PRO A 430 2.94 2.15 -36.31
N THR A 431 2.95 1.44 -37.43
CA THR A 431 3.51 1.97 -38.69
C THR A 431 2.49 2.76 -39.50
N THR A 432 1.21 2.69 -39.14
CA THR A 432 0.09 3.36 -39.82
C THR A 432 -0.71 4.19 -38.83
N PRO A 433 -1.23 5.37 -39.23
CA PRO A 433 -2.15 6.18 -38.42
C PRO A 433 -3.39 5.42 -37.93
N GLU A 434 -3.90 4.47 -38.71
CA GLU A 434 -5.10 3.67 -38.38
C GLU A 434 -4.80 2.67 -37.26
N SER A 435 -3.67 1.97 -37.33
CA SER A 435 -3.18 1.11 -36.24
C SER A 435 -2.92 1.94 -34.97
N GLU A 436 -2.35 3.14 -35.10
CA GLU A 436 -2.15 4.05 -33.96
C GLU A 436 -3.48 4.41 -33.29
N LYS A 437 -4.47 4.79 -34.10
CA LYS A 437 -5.82 5.12 -33.65
C LYS A 437 -6.46 3.93 -32.93
N PHE A 438 -6.39 2.72 -33.50
CA PHE A 438 -6.94 1.51 -32.91
C PHE A 438 -6.28 1.16 -31.56
N ILE A 439 -4.94 1.26 -31.48
CA ILE A 439 -4.19 0.99 -30.25
C ILE A 439 -4.56 1.99 -29.16
N LYS A 440 -4.59 3.29 -29.47
CA LYS A 440 -5.04 4.33 -28.54
C LYS A 440 -6.47 4.04 -28.03
N GLN A 441 -7.41 3.74 -28.93
CA GLN A 441 -8.80 3.41 -28.57
C GLN A 441 -8.90 2.20 -27.64
N THR A 442 -8.12 1.14 -27.89
CA THR A 442 -8.11 -0.05 -27.02
C THR A 442 -7.46 0.23 -25.66
N LEU A 443 -6.39 1.02 -25.63
CA LEU A 443 -5.71 1.40 -24.39
C LEU A 443 -6.56 2.36 -23.55
N THR A 444 -7.43 3.18 -24.18
CA THR A 444 -8.37 4.08 -23.49
C THR A 444 -9.31 3.33 -22.54
N SER A 445 -9.80 2.13 -22.89
CA SER A 445 -10.67 1.32 -22.02
C SER A 445 -9.93 0.34 -21.11
N HIS A 446 -8.67 0.02 -21.43
CA HIS A 446 -7.88 -0.96 -20.70
C HIS A 446 -7.76 -0.63 -19.20
N PHE A 447 -7.50 0.65 -18.87
CA PHE A 447 -7.41 1.10 -17.48
C PHE A 447 -8.65 0.69 -16.69
N TRP A 448 -9.83 1.11 -17.15
CA TRP A 448 -11.10 0.86 -16.48
C TRP A 448 -11.41 -0.64 -16.38
N SER A 449 -11.27 -1.38 -17.48
CA SER A 449 -11.52 -2.83 -17.49
C SER A 449 -10.68 -3.61 -16.46
N SER A 450 -9.45 -3.16 -16.22
CA SER A 450 -8.51 -3.81 -15.31
C SER A 450 -8.66 -3.41 -13.84
N THR A 451 -9.25 -2.23 -13.58
CA THR A 451 -9.34 -1.62 -12.25
C THR A 451 -10.74 -1.57 -11.66
N LYS A 452 -11.78 -1.58 -12.50
CA LYS A 452 -13.20 -1.46 -12.11
C LYS A 452 -13.55 -2.29 -10.89
N LYS A 453 -13.19 -3.59 -10.88
CA LYS A 453 -13.48 -4.47 -9.74
C LYS A 453 -12.83 -4.00 -8.44
N ARG A 454 -11.62 -3.43 -8.49
CA ARG A 454 -10.91 -2.91 -7.31
C ARG A 454 -11.42 -1.55 -6.85
N ILE A 455 -11.90 -0.72 -7.79
CA ILE A 455 -12.53 0.58 -7.51
C ILE A 455 -13.90 0.37 -6.83
N THR A 456 -14.62 -0.67 -7.25
CA THR A 456 -16.01 -0.95 -6.82
C THR A 456 -16.13 -2.07 -5.79
N ALA A 457 -15.03 -2.62 -5.30
CA ALA A 457 -15.06 -3.67 -4.27
C ALA A 457 -15.34 -3.16 -2.85
N PRO A 458 -14.77 -2.02 -2.39
CA PRO A 458 -15.00 -1.54 -1.03
C PRO A 458 -16.38 -0.88 -0.88
N PRO A 459 -17.01 -0.99 0.30
CA PRO A 459 -18.19 -0.20 0.65
C PRO A 459 -17.90 1.29 0.61
N VAL A 460 -18.92 2.06 0.27
CA VAL A 460 -18.89 3.51 0.19
C VAL A 460 -19.84 4.05 1.24
N ILE A 461 -19.30 4.62 2.31
CA ILE A 461 -20.09 4.99 3.49
C ILE A 461 -20.25 6.52 3.52
N PRO A 462 -21.49 7.05 3.45
CA PRO A 462 -21.73 8.48 3.57
C PRO A 462 -21.29 9.05 4.91
N ILE A 463 -20.79 10.28 4.92
CA ILE A 463 -20.50 11.00 6.16
C ILE A 463 -21.83 11.52 6.72
N PRO A 464 -22.24 11.18 7.97
CA PRO A 464 -23.58 11.49 8.48
C PRO A 464 -23.96 12.98 8.41
N MET A 465 -23.01 13.88 8.67
CA MET A 465 -23.22 15.34 8.66
C MET A 465 -22.90 16.01 7.32
N GLU A 466 -22.37 15.25 6.34
CA GLU A 466 -22.00 15.75 5.02
C GLU A 466 -22.37 14.71 3.94
N GLN A 467 -23.65 14.60 3.65
CA GLN A 467 -24.17 13.55 2.74
C GLN A 467 -23.59 13.60 1.32
N GLU A 468 -23.04 14.74 0.90
CA GLU A 468 -22.35 14.90 -0.39
C GLU A 468 -20.96 14.21 -0.42
N CYS A 469 -20.42 13.86 0.74
CA CYS A 469 -19.14 13.20 0.91
C CYS A 469 -19.34 11.75 1.40
N SER A 470 -18.55 10.83 0.85
CA SER A 470 -18.47 9.44 1.32
C SER A 470 -17.04 9.04 1.57
N VAL A 471 -16.83 8.15 2.54
CA VAL A 471 -15.52 7.57 2.86
C VAL A 471 -15.41 6.19 2.22
N ILE A 472 -14.22 5.89 1.71
CA ILE A 472 -13.83 4.61 1.15
C ILE A 472 -12.53 4.18 1.81
N LEU A 473 -12.45 2.92 2.25
CA LEU A 473 -11.21 2.32 2.71
C LEU A 473 -10.53 1.60 1.54
N PRO A 474 -9.39 2.12 1.02
CA PRO A 474 -8.69 1.47 -0.07
C PRO A 474 -8.08 0.14 0.38
N MET A 475 -8.13 -0.85 -0.51
CA MET A 475 -7.54 -2.17 -0.30
C MET A 475 -6.02 -2.12 -0.49
N VAL A 476 -5.32 -1.46 0.43
CA VAL A 476 -3.86 -1.32 0.42
C VAL A 476 -3.21 -2.61 0.89
N LYS A 477 -2.31 -3.16 0.07
CA LYS A 477 -1.42 -4.24 0.51
C LYS A 477 -0.13 -3.61 1.00
N THR A 478 -0.01 -3.44 2.32
CA THR A 478 1.06 -2.67 2.97
C THR A 478 2.45 -3.26 2.75
N LEU A 479 2.53 -4.59 2.62
CA LEU A 479 3.75 -5.32 2.24
C LEU A 479 3.54 -5.96 0.88
N ASN A 480 4.16 -5.43 -0.18
CA ASN A 480 4.15 -6.06 -1.49
C ASN A 480 5.56 -6.47 -1.92
N GLY A 481 5.65 -7.57 -2.67
CA GLY A 481 6.90 -7.99 -3.30
C GLY A 481 8.06 -8.17 -2.33
N VAL A 482 9.25 -7.78 -2.79
CA VAL A 482 10.51 -7.81 -2.03
C VAL A 482 10.99 -6.40 -1.69
N ASP A 483 10.40 -5.39 -2.33
CA ASP A 483 10.80 -4.01 -2.27
C ASP A 483 10.10 -3.18 -1.19
N LEU A 484 9.25 -3.81 -0.36
CA LEU A 484 8.50 -3.23 0.77
C LEU A 484 7.54 -2.12 0.40
N LYS A 485 7.52 -1.69 -0.86
CA LYS A 485 6.63 -0.64 -1.33
C LYS A 485 5.18 -1.08 -1.13
N PRO A 486 4.35 -0.29 -0.41
CA PRO A 486 2.93 -0.60 -0.30
C PRO A 486 2.31 -0.61 -1.69
N ASN A 487 1.47 -1.61 -1.94
CA ASN A 487 0.69 -1.71 -3.15
C ASN A 487 -0.71 -1.17 -2.89
N GLU A 488 -0.83 0.14 -3.00
CA GLU A 488 -2.12 0.81 -3.04
C GLU A 488 -2.89 0.40 -4.31
N PRO A 489 -4.24 0.42 -4.27
CA PRO A 489 -5.05 0.23 -5.46
C PRO A 489 -4.62 1.17 -6.59
N PHE A 490 -4.55 0.64 -7.83
CA PHE A 490 -4.00 1.35 -8.99
C PHE A 490 -4.67 2.71 -9.29
N TRP A 491 -5.87 2.94 -8.78
CA TRP A 491 -6.61 4.19 -8.94
C TRP A 491 -6.18 5.29 -7.97
N LEU A 492 -5.67 4.95 -6.79
CA LEU A 492 -4.87 5.87 -5.96
C LEU A 492 -3.50 6.08 -6.58
N SER A 493 -3.06 5.08 -7.34
CA SER A 493 -1.79 5.08 -8.03
C SER A 493 -1.81 5.75 -9.40
N VAL A 494 -2.10 7.07 -9.49
CA VAL A 494 -2.17 7.81 -10.77
C VAL A 494 -0.84 7.71 -11.55
N PRO A 495 -0.75 6.92 -12.65
CA PRO A 495 0.41 7.01 -13.52
C PRO A 495 0.48 8.43 -14.12
N PRO A 496 1.67 8.98 -14.40
CA PRO A 496 1.80 10.29 -15.04
C PRO A 496 0.92 10.37 -16.30
N PRO A 497 0.43 11.57 -16.66
CA PRO A 497 -0.52 11.74 -17.76
C PRO A 497 -0.01 11.03 -19.00
N VAL A 498 -0.75 10.03 -19.44
CA VAL A 498 -0.45 9.32 -20.68
C VAL A 498 -0.81 10.25 -21.83
N GLU A 499 -0.13 10.14 -22.97
CA GLU A 499 -0.35 10.97 -24.17
C GLU A 499 -1.80 10.90 -24.74
N PHE A 500 -2.71 10.15 -24.10
CA PHE A 500 -4.11 10.02 -24.47
C PHE A 500 -5.02 9.82 -23.24
N LYS A 501 -6.29 10.18 -23.37
CA LYS A 501 -7.32 10.06 -22.33
C LYS A 501 -7.59 8.58 -21.99
N GLN A 502 -7.60 8.26 -20.70
CA GLN A 502 -8.00 6.95 -20.18
C GLN A 502 -9.34 7.04 -19.46
N ILE A 503 -10.20 6.05 -19.69
CA ILE A 503 -11.49 5.93 -19.00
C ILE A 503 -11.22 5.57 -17.54
N GLY A 504 -11.95 6.19 -16.62
CA GLY A 504 -11.75 6.03 -15.17
C GLY A 504 -10.59 6.86 -14.60
N GLN A 505 -10.01 7.77 -15.37
CA GLN A 505 -8.92 8.67 -14.94
C GLN A 505 -9.22 10.14 -15.30
N PRO A 506 -8.61 11.11 -14.57
CA PRO A 506 -7.87 10.90 -13.34
C PRO A 506 -8.84 10.64 -12.16
N VAL A 507 -8.42 9.93 -11.12
CA VAL A 507 -9.36 9.48 -10.06
C VAL A 507 -9.58 10.55 -8.99
N ASP A 508 -8.64 11.49 -8.87
CA ASP A 508 -8.75 12.71 -8.06
C ASP A 508 -9.97 13.58 -8.43
N GLN A 509 -10.48 13.51 -9.66
CA GLN A 509 -11.72 14.23 -10.05
C GLN A 509 -12.96 13.78 -9.24
N TYR A 510 -12.86 12.60 -8.61
CA TYR A 510 -13.90 12.02 -7.77
C TYR A 510 -13.65 12.23 -6.28
N THR A 511 -12.47 12.73 -5.87
CA THR A 511 -12.20 13.03 -4.47
C THR A 511 -12.87 14.33 -4.06
N ARG A 512 -13.17 14.46 -2.77
CA ARG A 512 -13.78 15.64 -2.19
C ARG A 512 -13.24 15.86 -0.78
N VAL A 513 -12.98 17.10 -0.41
CA VAL A 513 -12.57 17.47 0.95
C VAL A 513 -13.82 17.88 1.73
N PRO A 514 -14.10 17.28 2.90
CA PRO A 514 -15.20 17.69 3.77
C PRO A 514 -15.06 19.15 4.25
N SER A 515 -16.16 19.79 4.64
CA SER A 515 -16.18 21.22 5.01
C SER A 515 -15.36 21.56 6.26
N ASN A 516 -15.28 20.64 7.22
CA ASN A 516 -14.51 20.80 8.46
C ASN A 516 -13.06 20.28 8.38
N PHE A 517 -12.62 19.87 7.19
CA PHE A 517 -11.26 19.42 6.96
C PHE A 517 -10.58 20.22 5.85
N SER A 518 -9.25 20.25 5.92
CA SER A 518 -8.35 20.72 4.86
C SER A 518 -7.40 19.60 4.46
N ASN A 519 -6.96 19.62 3.21
CA ASN A 519 -5.89 18.75 2.73
C ASN A 519 -4.54 19.45 2.97
N VAL A 520 -3.60 18.72 3.59
CA VAL A 520 -2.19 19.11 3.70
C VAL A 520 -1.33 18.05 3.03
N SER A 521 -0.33 18.48 2.28
CA SER A 521 0.48 17.55 1.50
C SER A 521 1.89 18.07 1.27
N ILE A 522 2.83 17.14 1.14
CA ILE A 522 4.21 17.42 0.76
C ILE A 522 4.65 16.50 -0.39
N ASP A 523 5.46 17.01 -1.30
CA ASP A 523 6.05 16.18 -2.34
C ASP A 523 7.22 15.36 -1.79
N LEU A 524 7.20 14.05 -1.99
CA LEU A 524 8.29 13.14 -1.63
C LEU A 524 9.55 13.46 -2.43
N ASN A 525 10.62 13.85 -1.74
CA ASN A 525 11.92 14.10 -2.34
C ASN A 525 12.67 12.79 -2.64
N LEU A 526 12.34 12.18 -3.77
CA LEU A 526 12.95 10.90 -4.18
C LEU A 526 14.24 11.06 -5.00
N ALA A 527 14.74 12.30 -5.17
CA ALA A 527 15.93 12.58 -5.97
C ALA A 527 17.16 11.81 -5.45
N TYR A 528 17.30 11.68 -4.12
CA TYR A 528 18.40 10.90 -3.55
C TYR A 528 18.31 9.42 -3.96
N THR A 529 17.12 8.80 -3.90
CA THR A 529 16.93 7.39 -4.29
C THR A 529 17.23 7.16 -5.76
N GLN A 530 16.97 8.16 -6.61
CA GLN A 530 17.29 8.12 -8.04
C GLN A 530 18.80 8.22 -8.26
N SER A 531 19.49 9.09 -7.51
CA SER A 531 20.96 9.24 -7.61
C SER A 531 21.72 7.94 -7.26
N VAL A 532 21.16 7.08 -6.41
CA VAL A 532 21.73 5.75 -6.10
C VAL A 532 21.81 4.87 -7.35
N ALA A 533 20.83 4.95 -8.26
CA ALA A 533 20.84 4.18 -9.51
C ALA A 533 21.89 4.71 -10.52
N GLU A 534 22.41 5.91 -10.31
CA GLU A 534 23.35 6.59 -11.20
C GLU A 534 24.83 6.39 -10.78
N PHE A 535 25.08 5.64 -9.70
CA PHE A 535 26.44 5.32 -9.27
C PHE A 535 27.17 4.46 -10.31
N GLN A 536 28.30 4.96 -10.80
CA GLN A 536 29.14 4.27 -11.78
C GLN A 536 29.62 2.91 -11.27
N GLU A 537 29.80 2.76 -9.96
CA GLU A 537 30.19 1.52 -9.30
C GLU A 537 29.13 0.40 -9.42
N LEU A 538 27.88 0.74 -9.78
CA LEU A 538 26.78 -0.22 -9.97
C LEU A 538 26.64 -0.72 -11.42
N THR A 539 27.54 -0.33 -12.33
CA THR A 539 27.54 -0.79 -13.75
C THR A 539 27.63 -2.31 -13.89
N THR A 540 28.15 -3.01 -12.87
CA THR A 540 28.25 -4.48 -12.81
C THR A 540 27.07 -5.15 -12.09
N VAL A 541 26.15 -4.37 -11.52
CA VAL A 541 24.99 -4.85 -10.76
C VAL A 541 23.77 -4.90 -11.67
N SER A 542 22.97 -5.96 -11.55
CA SER A 542 21.74 -6.11 -12.35
C SER A 542 20.79 -4.90 -12.16
N PRO A 543 20.32 -4.27 -13.25
CA PRO A 543 19.35 -3.17 -13.18
C PRO A 543 18.08 -3.51 -12.40
N TYR A 544 17.70 -4.78 -12.38
CA TYR A 544 16.58 -5.28 -11.59
C TYR A 544 16.83 -5.12 -10.08
N LEU A 545 18.02 -5.47 -9.60
CA LEU A 545 18.39 -5.35 -8.19
C LEU A 545 18.55 -3.88 -7.79
N ILE A 546 19.09 -3.05 -8.68
CA ILE A 546 19.16 -1.59 -8.45
C ILE A 546 17.76 -1.04 -8.26
N ARG A 547 16.82 -1.35 -9.16
CA ARG A 547 15.42 -0.94 -9.06
C ARG A 547 14.75 -1.41 -7.77
N GLN A 548 14.98 -2.65 -7.35
CA GLN A 548 14.43 -3.17 -6.10
C GLN A 548 14.94 -2.42 -4.87
N ASN A 549 16.25 -2.14 -4.82
CA ASN A 549 16.85 -1.39 -3.72
C ASN A 549 16.37 0.07 -3.70
N VAL A 550 16.24 0.71 -4.87
CA VAL A 550 15.65 2.06 -4.97
C VAL A 550 14.23 2.07 -4.41
N ASN A 551 13.39 1.09 -4.77
CA ASN A 551 12.03 0.99 -4.24
C ASN A 551 12.02 0.75 -2.72
N HIS A 552 12.95 -0.06 -2.19
CA HIS A 552 13.11 -0.28 -0.75
C HIS A 552 13.45 1.02 -0.01
N LEU A 553 14.41 1.80 -0.54
CA LEU A 553 14.77 3.11 0.01
C LEU A 553 13.60 4.10 -0.02
N GLN A 554 12.81 4.10 -1.09
CA GLN A 554 11.59 4.92 -1.17
C GLN A 554 10.56 4.53 -0.11
N ALA A 555 10.41 3.23 0.16
CA ALA A 555 9.52 2.74 1.20
C ALA A 555 10.03 3.15 2.60
N GLU A 556 11.33 2.99 2.88
CA GLU A 556 11.92 3.45 4.16
C GLU A 556 11.74 4.97 4.36
N TYR A 557 11.99 5.78 3.32
CA TYR A 557 11.76 7.23 3.38
C TYR A 557 10.33 7.57 3.77
N LEU A 558 9.35 6.90 3.16
CA LEU A 558 7.94 7.09 3.47
C LEU A 558 7.60 6.71 4.92
N TYR A 559 8.15 5.59 5.40
CA TYR A 559 7.88 5.12 6.76
C TYR A 559 8.48 6.04 7.83
N ASP A 560 9.70 6.53 7.61
CA ASP A 560 10.32 7.51 8.49
C ASP A 560 9.54 8.83 8.49
N LEU A 561 8.99 9.23 7.34
CA LEU A 561 8.17 10.43 7.20
C LEU A 561 6.84 10.33 7.94
N LEU A 562 6.13 9.21 7.81
CA LEU A 562 4.91 8.91 8.57
C LEU A 562 5.18 8.91 10.08
N LEU A 563 6.27 8.27 10.49
CA LEU A 563 6.68 8.20 11.89
C LEU A 563 6.90 9.60 12.49
N CYS A 564 7.69 10.45 11.83
CA CYS A 564 7.93 11.84 12.26
C CYS A 564 6.65 12.67 12.27
N THR A 565 5.82 12.50 11.23
CA THR A 565 4.57 13.25 11.10
C THR A 565 3.63 12.97 12.26
N ASN A 566 3.45 11.69 12.62
CA ASN A 566 2.59 11.33 13.75
C ASN A 566 3.08 11.94 15.07
N GLU A 567 4.39 11.93 15.32
CA GLU A 567 4.96 12.50 16.55
C GLU A 567 4.77 14.01 16.59
N LEU A 568 5.00 14.71 15.47
CA LEU A 568 4.83 16.16 15.39
C LEU A 568 3.36 16.59 15.44
N PHE A 569 2.47 15.86 14.77
CA PHE A 569 1.03 16.10 14.89
C PHE A 569 0.56 15.97 16.34
N SER A 570 0.95 14.90 17.03
CA SER A 570 0.64 14.73 18.46
C SER A 570 1.24 15.83 19.32
N HIS A 571 2.50 16.21 19.07
CA HIS A 571 3.16 17.32 19.80
C HIS A 571 2.44 18.66 19.62
N PHE A 572 1.89 18.90 18.43
CA PHE A 572 1.14 20.10 18.09
C PHE A 572 -0.36 20.03 18.44
N GLY A 573 -0.83 18.94 19.04
CA GLY A 573 -2.25 18.77 19.38
C GLY A 573 -3.16 18.57 18.17
N ILE A 574 -2.61 18.07 17.07
CA ILE A 574 -3.32 17.71 15.84
C ILE A 574 -3.71 16.24 15.96
N ASP A 575 -4.80 15.97 16.67
CA ASP A 575 -5.20 14.59 16.98
C ASP A 575 -6.17 14.00 15.94
N ASN A 576 -6.97 14.82 15.28
CA ASN A 576 -7.96 14.38 14.30
C ASN A 576 -7.45 14.49 12.85
N TYR A 577 -6.40 13.75 12.53
CA TYR A 577 -5.86 13.65 11.17
C TYR A 577 -6.13 12.29 10.54
N HIS A 578 -6.22 12.25 9.21
CA HIS A 578 -6.47 11.02 8.46
C HIS A 578 -5.52 10.93 7.27
N LEU A 579 -4.73 9.85 7.20
CA LEU A 579 -3.88 9.58 6.05
C LEU A 579 -4.76 9.29 4.82
N LEU A 580 -4.63 10.11 3.78
CA LEU A 580 -5.39 9.91 2.54
C LEU A 580 -4.70 8.90 1.63
N THR A 581 -3.50 9.23 1.21
CA THR A 581 -2.69 8.40 0.33
C THR A 581 -1.24 8.90 0.36
N THR A 582 -0.34 8.02 -0.08
CA THR A 582 1.11 8.28 -0.12
C THR A 582 1.66 8.28 -1.55
N TYR A 583 0.78 8.58 -2.51
CA TYR A 583 1.02 8.32 -3.93
C TYR A 583 1.55 9.52 -4.73
N SER A 584 2.09 9.24 -5.92
CA SER A 584 2.45 10.23 -6.97
C SER A 584 3.53 11.22 -6.59
N ARG A 585 4.45 10.79 -5.72
CA ARG A 585 5.46 11.65 -5.12
C ARG A 585 4.85 12.65 -4.15
N SER A 586 3.74 12.36 -3.49
CA SER A 586 3.30 13.16 -2.34
C SER A 586 2.76 12.32 -1.19
N LEU A 587 2.83 12.87 0.02
CA LEU A 587 2.20 12.36 1.23
C LEU A 587 1.09 13.35 1.60
N SER A 588 -0.15 12.87 1.72
CA SER A 588 -1.33 13.74 1.93
C SER A 588 -2.19 13.29 3.12
N PHE A 589 -2.67 14.27 3.89
CA PHE A 589 -3.56 14.07 5.03
C PHE A 589 -4.77 14.99 4.98
N LEU A 590 -5.90 14.52 5.52
CA LEU A 590 -6.96 15.41 6.00
C LEU A 590 -6.65 15.81 7.43
N VAL A 591 -6.79 17.10 7.72
CA VAL A 591 -6.63 17.69 9.06
C VAL A 591 -7.75 18.69 9.30
N PRO A 592 -8.07 19.06 10.55
CA PRO A 592 -9.06 20.08 10.83
C PRO A 592 -8.68 21.40 10.14
N THR A 593 -9.66 22.08 9.53
CA THR A 593 -9.40 23.30 8.72
C THR A 593 -8.68 24.39 9.51
N ASP A 594 -8.99 24.52 10.79
CA ASP A 594 -8.36 25.47 11.73
C ASP A 594 -6.92 25.10 12.12
N GLN A 595 -6.49 23.85 11.87
CA GLN A 595 -5.13 23.36 12.14
C GLN A 595 -4.29 23.16 10.87
N GLN A 596 -4.80 23.54 9.69
CA GLN A 596 -4.16 23.30 8.39
C GLN A 596 -2.72 23.83 8.33
N GLU A 597 -2.50 25.05 8.80
CA GLU A 597 -1.20 25.72 8.77
C GLU A 597 -0.16 25.01 9.64
N LEU A 598 -0.56 24.62 10.86
CA LEU A 598 0.28 23.91 11.81
C LEU A 598 0.60 22.49 11.32
N ALA A 599 -0.38 21.81 10.71
CA ALA A 599 -0.19 20.50 10.11
C ALA A 599 0.77 20.56 8.91
N GLN A 600 0.61 21.53 8.03
CA GLN A 600 1.51 21.72 6.88
C GLN A 600 2.95 21.96 7.36
N LEU A 601 3.12 22.79 8.39
CA LEU A 601 4.42 23.01 9.02
C LEU A 601 5.02 21.72 9.58
N ALA A 602 4.23 20.92 10.31
CA ALA A 602 4.68 19.66 10.87
C ALA A 602 5.14 18.64 9.80
N LEU A 603 4.47 18.62 8.65
CA LEU A 603 4.89 17.80 7.51
C LEU A 603 6.23 18.26 6.94
N GLU A 604 6.43 19.57 6.78
CA GLU A 604 7.68 20.14 6.27
C GLU A 604 8.86 19.86 7.22
N ILE A 605 8.66 20.01 8.53
CA ILE A 605 9.66 19.65 9.56
C ILE A 605 9.96 18.14 9.51
N SER A 606 8.92 17.30 9.37
CA SER A 606 9.10 15.84 9.24
C SER A 606 9.97 15.48 8.05
N GLN A 607 9.69 16.07 6.88
CA GLN A 607 10.48 15.87 5.67
C GLN A 607 11.93 16.28 5.88
N TYR A 608 12.17 17.44 6.49
CA TYR A 608 13.50 17.93 6.80
C TYR A 608 14.29 16.96 7.69
N TRP A 609 13.69 16.46 8.77
CA TRP A 609 14.35 15.51 9.68
C TRP A 609 14.72 14.20 8.99
N VAL A 610 13.84 13.68 8.15
CA VAL A 610 14.10 12.45 7.38
C VAL A 610 15.24 12.68 6.37
N GLU A 611 15.23 13.81 5.66
CA GLU A 611 16.28 14.16 4.71
C GLU A 611 17.65 14.33 5.40
N LEU A 612 17.70 14.99 6.56
CA LEU A 612 18.91 15.08 7.38
C LEU A 612 19.43 13.69 7.79
N SER A 613 18.52 12.79 8.18
CA SER A 613 18.92 11.43 8.53
C SER A 613 19.51 10.66 7.35
N ILE A 614 18.92 10.79 6.16
CA ILE A 614 19.46 10.19 4.94
C ILE A 614 20.86 10.73 4.65
N MET A 615 21.06 12.05 4.76
CA MET A 615 22.37 12.65 4.55
C MET A 615 23.44 12.13 5.52
N ALA A 616 23.07 11.81 6.76
CA ALA A 616 23.98 11.21 7.74
C ALA A 616 24.45 9.80 7.30
N GLN A 617 23.55 9.05 6.65
CA GLN A 617 23.79 7.67 6.23
C GLN A 617 24.63 7.60 4.95
N THR A 618 24.51 8.58 4.06
CA THR A 618 25.29 8.66 2.82
C THR A 618 26.67 9.29 3.08
N ARG A 619 27.70 8.47 3.39
CA ARG A 619 29.09 8.93 3.70
C ARG A 619 29.82 9.75 2.62
N LYS A 620 29.25 10.05 1.44
CA LYS A 620 29.88 10.90 0.42
C LYS A 620 29.39 12.35 0.58
N ARG A 621 30.32 13.30 0.51
CA ARG A 621 30.07 14.76 0.50
C ARG A 621 28.87 15.07 -0.38
N SER A 622 27.89 15.71 0.25
CA SER A 622 26.87 16.57 -0.35
C SER A 622 27.28 17.06 -1.74
N THR A 623 26.46 16.77 -2.75
CA THR A 623 26.54 17.54 -4.00
C THR A 623 26.17 18.99 -3.67
N ARG A 624 26.74 19.97 -4.38
CA ARG A 624 26.48 21.42 -4.17
C ARG A 624 24.98 21.80 -4.15
N LEU A 625 24.13 20.98 -4.77
CA LEU A 625 22.66 21.08 -4.73
C LEU A 625 22.06 20.76 -3.35
N THR A 626 22.66 19.81 -2.64
CA THR A 626 22.24 19.34 -1.31
C THR A 626 22.55 20.38 -0.22
N GLU A 627 23.71 21.04 -0.28
CA GLU A 627 24.09 22.13 0.64
C GLU A 627 23.22 23.37 0.53
N LYS A 628 22.90 23.82 -0.69
CA LYS A 628 22.03 25.00 -0.90
C LYS A 628 20.61 24.76 -0.38
N TYR A 629 20.11 23.54 -0.56
CA TYR A 629 18.79 23.11 -0.11
C TYR A 629 18.74 22.98 1.42
N VAL A 630 19.80 22.44 2.05
CA VAL A 630 19.95 22.39 3.52
C VAL A 630 19.99 23.79 4.12
N ASN A 631 20.76 24.73 3.55
CA ASN A 631 20.81 26.09 4.09
C ASN A 631 19.45 26.81 3.97
N ASP A 632 18.69 26.62 2.88
CA ASP A 632 17.33 27.17 2.72
C ASP A 632 16.35 26.55 3.74
N LEU A 633 16.50 25.25 4.03
CA LEU A 633 15.69 24.53 5.01
C LEU A 633 16.08 24.82 6.47
N GLU A 634 17.36 25.00 6.78
CA GLU A 634 17.84 25.43 8.10
C GLU A 634 17.35 26.84 8.41
N GLU A 635 17.44 27.76 7.44
CA GLU A 635 16.90 29.12 7.57
C GLU A 635 15.38 29.08 7.78
N ARG A 636 14.64 28.30 6.98
CA ARG A 636 13.20 28.09 7.17
C ARG A 636 12.87 27.46 8.53
N THR A 637 13.57 26.42 8.94
CA THR A 637 13.31 25.72 10.20
C THR A 637 13.59 26.61 11.39
N GLN A 638 14.71 27.36 11.40
CA GLN A 638 15.01 28.34 12.46
C GLN A 638 13.97 29.46 12.53
N ILE A 639 13.39 29.86 11.39
CA ILE A 639 12.28 30.82 11.34
C ILE A 639 11.00 30.18 11.90
N LEU A 640 10.72 28.93 11.54
CA LEU A 640 9.47 28.23 11.86
C LEU A 640 9.42 27.65 13.29
N THR A 641 10.57 27.39 13.92
CA THR A 641 10.66 26.87 15.28
C THR A 641 10.85 27.95 16.36
N LYS A 642 10.94 29.22 15.98
CA LYS A 642 10.96 30.34 16.93
C LYS A 642 9.63 30.42 17.67
N GLY A 643 9.62 30.03 18.94
CA GLY A 643 8.46 30.15 19.85
C GLY A 643 7.67 28.86 20.10
N LEU A 644 8.06 27.72 19.52
CA LEU A 644 7.43 26.43 19.82
C LEU A 644 8.07 25.77 21.07
N PRO A 645 7.28 25.28 22.05
CA PRO A 645 7.81 24.52 23.18
C PRO A 645 8.43 23.20 22.68
N MET A 646 9.66 22.92 23.12
CA MET A 646 10.50 21.81 22.62
C MET A 646 10.09 20.44 23.17
N LEU A 647 10.26 19.40 22.33
CA LEU A 647 10.21 17.99 22.75
C LEU A 647 11.43 17.69 23.62
N SER A 648 11.24 17.39 24.91
CA SER A 648 12.32 16.88 25.76
C SER A 648 12.47 15.37 25.58
N TYR A 649 13.64 14.93 25.10
CA TYR A 649 14.05 13.53 25.17
C TYR A 649 15.36 13.46 25.97
N SER A 650 15.39 12.62 27.00
CA SER A 650 16.62 12.35 27.75
C SER A 650 17.56 11.51 26.87
N PHE A 651 18.70 12.10 26.51
CA PHE A 651 19.81 11.42 25.82
C PHE A 651 20.50 10.47 26.80
N VAL A 652 20.53 9.16 26.51
CA VAL A 652 21.37 8.21 27.25
C VAL A 652 22.53 7.77 26.35
N GLU A 653 23.75 8.15 26.74
CA GLU A 653 25.01 7.95 26.00
C GLU A 653 25.36 6.48 25.71
N THR A 654 24.76 5.54 26.45
CA THR A 654 25.06 4.10 26.37
C THR A 654 24.56 3.43 25.08
N ASP A 655 23.57 4.01 24.38
CA ASP A 655 23.07 3.50 23.09
C ASP A 655 23.98 3.84 21.89
N TRP A 656 24.99 4.70 22.07
CA TRP A 656 25.92 5.06 21.00
C TRP A 656 26.85 3.91 20.57
N LYS A 657 27.12 2.94 21.46
CA LYS A 657 27.94 1.77 21.09
C LYS A 657 27.17 0.74 20.25
N SER A 658 25.84 0.67 20.39
CA SER A 658 24.97 -0.18 19.55
C SER A 658 24.70 0.44 18.16
N PHE A 659 24.79 1.78 18.04
CA PHE A 659 24.72 2.55 16.79
C PHE A 659 25.74 2.11 15.72
N LYS A 660 27.00 1.81 16.10
CA LYS A 660 28.02 1.30 15.17
C LYS A 660 27.68 -0.10 14.60
N TYR A 661 26.92 -0.91 15.33
CA TYR A 661 26.60 -2.28 14.90
C TYR A 661 25.47 -2.34 13.86
N SER A 662 24.52 -1.40 13.89
CA SER A 662 23.42 -1.33 12.93
C SER A 662 23.76 -0.60 11.61
N GLN A 663 24.63 0.41 11.66
CA GLN A 663 25.25 1.03 10.47
C GLN A 663 26.04 -0.01 9.65
N CYS A 664 26.64 -0.97 10.34
CA CYS A 664 27.27 -2.12 9.70
C CYS A 664 26.28 -3.04 9.00
N LEU A 665 24.97 -3.08 9.29
CA LEU A 665 24.01 -4.01 8.66
C LEU A 665 23.46 -3.50 7.32
N LYS A 666 23.09 -2.21 7.21
CA LYS A 666 22.62 -1.61 5.94
C LYS A 666 23.73 -1.50 4.90
N LEU A 667 24.95 -1.17 5.34
CA LEU A 667 26.14 -1.24 4.49
C LEU A 667 26.67 -2.67 4.36
N LYS A 668 26.58 -3.59 5.36
CA LYS A 668 26.89 -5.02 5.15
C LYS A 668 26.03 -5.63 4.07
N TYR A 669 24.75 -5.31 3.95
CA TYR A 669 23.95 -5.99 2.94
C TYR A 669 24.39 -5.60 1.52
N LEU A 670 24.75 -4.33 1.31
CA LEU A 670 25.38 -3.88 0.06
C LEU A 670 26.84 -4.37 -0.05
N GLN A 671 27.59 -4.42 1.04
CA GLN A 671 29.04 -4.65 1.07
C GLN A 671 29.40 -6.14 1.13
N GLU A 672 28.66 -6.99 1.85
CA GLU A 672 28.70 -8.47 1.73
C GLU A 672 28.23 -8.91 0.34
N PHE A 673 27.36 -8.15 -0.34
CA PHE A 673 26.93 -8.44 -1.70
C PHE A 673 27.98 -7.99 -2.73
N LEU A 674 28.56 -6.79 -2.58
CA LEU A 674 29.70 -6.32 -3.36
C LEU A 674 30.94 -7.18 -3.12
N ASP A 675 31.17 -7.66 -1.90
CA ASP A 675 32.30 -8.53 -1.53
C ASP A 675 32.08 -9.98 -1.99
N LYS A 676 30.84 -10.49 -2.02
CA LYS A 676 30.51 -11.78 -2.68
C LYS A 676 30.68 -11.69 -4.20
N GLY A 677 30.36 -10.54 -4.80
CA GLY A 677 30.66 -10.26 -6.21
C GLY A 677 32.17 -10.19 -6.49
N ARG A 678 32.94 -9.52 -5.63
CA ARG A 678 34.41 -9.37 -5.76
C ARG A 678 35.21 -10.63 -5.45
N ARG A 679 34.78 -11.47 -4.50
CA ARG A 679 35.46 -12.74 -4.14
C ARG A 679 35.28 -13.84 -5.19
N ARG A 680 34.33 -13.70 -6.11
CA ARG A 680 34.09 -14.66 -7.19
C ARG A 680 34.74 -14.25 -8.52
N SER A 681 35.05 -12.95 -8.71
CA SER A 681 35.88 -12.49 -9.83
C SER A 681 37.38 -12.73 -9.62
N SER A 682 37.81 -13.12 -8.41
CA SER A 682 39.21 -13.45 -8.10
C SER A 682 39.53 -14.96 -8.20
N SER A 683 38.56 -15.78 -8.63
CA SER A 683 38.73 -17.24 -8.81
C SER A 683 38.35 -17.73 -10.22
N SER A 684 38.36 -16.84 -11.22
CA SER A 684 38.26 -17.18 -12.64
C SER A 684 39.53 -16.79 -13.36
#